data_AF-A0A232F263-F1
#
_entry.id   AF-A0A232F263-F1
#
_cell.length_a   1.000
_cell.length_b   1.000
_cell.length_c   1.000
_cell.angle_alpha   90.00
_cell.angle_beta   90.00
_cell.angle_gamma   90.00
#
_symmetry.space_group_name_H-M   'P 1'
#
loop_
_entity.id
_entity.type
_entity.pdbx_description
1 polymer ?
#
loop_
_entity_poly.entity_id
_entity_poly.type
_entity_poly.pdbx_seq_one_letter_code
_entity_poly.pdbx_strand_id
1 'polypeptide(L)'
;MLSLIKDCLWEPLPIVLIMLGYALYAFLTSTFDYWLVRGVPYRKPTPLLGNFGDLLLFRKSQPEGISEMYNWFGNERFFGVFRVRSPILIVRDPELIKCVCVKDFHVFCNRGIPVNSTKDPLSGHLFNLEGKHWKSLRSKLTPAFSSGKLKNMFYLLVECSDDLTRLVERRLEVLENSSSSSSSSSSFPDASIVEVRELAANFTIDVIGSCAFGIHINALSDEDSEFRKAAGRLSKPSYKATLWRMLRTSMPKLYKLLGVQVIDPSVTKFFMDVVSQMVKERENKALKRHDFMDLLIELKNRGTLELDNGNGLRAHNDEEVPVAEEIVLDENTIAAQAFVFFVAGYETSSNTIAFCLYELAVNPEIQEKARRDIIDALDKRDGKLTYDAVQDMKYLDMVILETLRKYPPAPLLSRRCEYPYKLPGSDVELSKGMRVVIPIYAIHHDPKHYPEPDKFRPERFGDEEKRARHPYTFLPFGEGPRNCIGTRFALLQTKVGVITFLRKYQVEVCEKTDIPIKFSRRSLVTASETGVNSGIMYLSATTLSVKEIFANFEHPVVMAFGNPLLDVILTDDENNLLSKYNLKIDGQTELEEKVMEQLFADLPEGSKRKTSAGGCAQNTMRVLQKLCGKKNGPKICVYYGGLGKDSRGDMLEELVRSANVDARYAIHPTLPTGVCVSIINDGYRSLAATLGAASIYTLEDLKTTVLPLDTVRVIYIEGFFVTHSLDVAKEVVRRAQGKNIVIALNLNGTYIFEDHHAALCEMVGLAKIVFGNVEEMKALANSLNLKFDNPTDIPFLLNNLKGVSVNASNSSSVWGQGQSAQISPIKPKSPVIDTTGAGDSLVAGFLAGLLTKKDPKTCLEWGCKVASEVVTNIGATLSNDLPADFLQ
;
A
#
# COMPACT_ATOMS: atom_id res chain seq x y z
N MET A 1 82.63 -10.60 -5.99
CA MET A 1 81.52 -10.46 -5.03
C MET A 1 80.16 -10.48 -5.72
N LEU A 2 79.91 -9.61 -6.72
CA LEU A 2 78.65 -9.63 -7.50
C LEU A 2 78.41 -10.90 -8.32
N SER A 3 79.43 -11.58 -8.86
CA SER A 3 79.22 -12.87 -9.55
C SER A 3 78.90 -14.01 -8.57
N LEU A 4 79.59 -14.09 -7.43
CA LEU A 4 79.28 -15.05 -6.36
C LEU A 4 77.84 -14.91 -5.82
N ILE A 5 77.32 -13.68 -5.72
CA ILE A 5 75.92 -13.43 -5.34
C ILE A 5 74.96 -13.88 -6.45
N LYS A 6 75.35 -13.74 -7.71
CA LYS A 6 74.58 -14.20 -8.87
C LYS A 6 74.49 -15.74 -8.90
N ASP A 7 75.63 -16.40 -8.77
CA ASP A 7 75.75 -17.86 -8.92
C ASP A 7 75.14 -18.60 -7.71
N CYS A 8 75.26 -18.06 -6.48
CA CYS A 8 74.68 -18.69 -5.28
C CYS A 8 73.21 -18.38 -5.01
N LEU A 9 72.65 -17.27 -5.50
CA LEU A 9 71.26 -16.87 -5.19
C LEU A 9 70.31 -16.91 -6.38
N TRP A 10 70.78 -16.70 -7.62
CA TRP A 10 69.89 -16.60 -8.79
C TRP A 10 69.73 -17.93 -9.53
N GLU A 11 70.76 -18.78 -9.58
CA GLU A 11 70.66 -20.12 -10.19
C GLU A 11 69.74 -21.11 -9.44
N PRO A 12 69.74 -21.19 -8.09
CA PRO A 12 68.81 -22.07 -7.39
C PRO A 12 67.40 -21.50 -7.26
N LEU A 13 67.20 -20.19 -7.48
CA LEU A 13 65.90 -19.53 -7.27
C LEU A 13 64.77 -20.13 -8.13
N PRO A 14 64.94 -20.39 -9.45
CA PRO A 14 63.93 -21.07 -10.25
C PRO A 14 63.58 -22.47 -9.72
N ILE A 15 64.58 -23.24 -9.28
CA ILE A 15 64.39 -24.59 -8.75
C ILE A 15 63.60 -24.53 -7.43
N VAL A 16 63.96 -23.62 -6.54
CA VAL A 16 63.24 -23.38 -5.27
C VAL A 16 61.80 -22.95 -5.55
N LEU A 17 61.57 -22.06 -6.51
CA LEU A 17 60.22 -21.61 -6.89
C LEU A 17 59.39 -22.75 -7.51
N ILE A 18 59.99 -23.62 -8.33
CA ILE A 18 59.32 -24.80 -8.88
C ILE A 18 58.97 -25.79 -7.76
N MET A 19 59.89 -26.05 -6.83
CA MET A 19 59.66 -26.94 -5.69
C MET A 19 58.57 -26.40 -4.76
N LEU A 20 58.59 -25.10 -4.47
CA LEU A 20 57.54 -24.42 -3.70
C LEU A 20 56.20 -24.46 -4.45
N GLY A 21 56.20 -24.25 -5.76
CA GLY A 21 55.03 -24.33 -6.62
C GLY A 21 54.42 -25.73 -6.65
N TYR A 22 55.25 -26.78 -6.78
CA TYR A 22 54.83 -28.16 -6.72
C TYR A 22 54.30 -28.54 -5.33
N ALA A 23 55.01 -28.17 -4.26
CA ALA A 23 54.56 -28.38 -2.89
C ALA A 23 53.22 -27.71 -2.62
N LEU A 24 53.03 -26.47 -3.10
CA LEU A 24 51.77 -25.75 -3.02
C LEU A 24 50.67 -26.45 -3.83
N TYR A 25 50.96 -26.89 -5.06
CA TYR A 25 50.02 -27.62 -5.91
C TYR A 25 49.58 -28.94 -5.27
N ALA A 26 50.53 -29.74 -4.77
CA ALA A 26 50.28 -31.00 -4.08
C ALA A 26 49.46 -30.76 -2.79
N PHE A 27 49.81 -29.73 -2.02
CA PHE A 27 49.04 -29.34 -0.83
C PHE A 27 47.59 -28.96 -1.18
N LEU A 28 47.39 -28.16 -2.23
CA LEU A 28 46.05 -27.72 -2.65
C LEU A 28 45.20 -28.87 -3.19
N THR A 29 45.80 -29.81 -3.91
CA THR A 29 45.08 -30.90 -4.62
C THR A 29 44.94 -32.20 -3.81
N SER A 30 45.72 -32.37 -2.74
CA SER A 30 45.73 -33.56 -1.86
C SER A 30 44.37 -34.01 -1.31
N THR A 31 43.35 -33.15 -1.31
CA THR A 31 42.01 -33.46 -0.79
C THR A 31 40.98 -33.72 -1.89
N PHE A 32 41.33 -33.58 -3.17
CA PHE A 32 40.38 -33.55 -4.28
C PHE A 32 39.71 -34.91 -4.57
N ASP A 33 40.28 -36.00 -4.05
CA ASP A 33 39.71 -37.35 -4.16
C ASP A 33 38.76 -37.70 -3.00
N TYR A 34 38.50 -36.76 -2.08
CA TYR A 34 37.70 -37.00 -0.87
C TYR A 34 36.31 -37.61 -1.17
N TRP A 35 35.62 -37.08 -2.18
CA TRP A 35 34.28 -37.52 -2.59
C TRP A 35 34.33 -38.77 -3.47
N LEU A 36 35.37 -38.92 -4.29
CA LEU A 36 35.60 -40.10 -5.11
C LEU A 36 35.70 -41.37 -4.26
N VAL A 37 36.53 -41.33 -3.21
CA VAL A 37 36.75 -42.45 -2.29
C VAL A 37 35.48 -42.83 -1.51
N ARG A 38 34.51 -41.91 -1.40
CA ARG A 38 33.23 -42.11 -0.69
C ARG A 38 32.06 -42.44 -1.62
N GLY A 39 32.32 -42.60 -2.92
CA GLY A 39 31.26 -42.87 -3.90
C GLY A 39 30.23 -41.74 -4.02
N VAL A 40 30.60 -40.49 -3.68
CA VAL A 40 29.69 -39.35 -3.78
C VAL A 40 29.91 -38.63 -5.11
N PRO A 41 28.86 -38.40 -5.92
CA PRO A 41 28.96 -37.60 -7.14
C PRO A 41 29.56 -36.22 -6.85
N TYR A 42 30.57 -35.81 -7.61
CA TYR A 42 31.24 -34.53 -7.42
C TYR A 42 31.86 -34.01 -8.71
N ARG A 43 32.09 -32.69 -8.78
CA ARG A 43 32.82 -32.06 -9.89
C ARG A 43 34.26 -31.81 -9.47
N LYS A 44 35.23 -32.28 -10.25
CA LYS A 44 36.67 -32.09 -9.96
C LYS A 44 36.97 -30.60 -9.78
N PRO A 45 37.56 -30.19 -8.66
CA PRO A 45 37.77 -28.77 -8.36
C PRO A 45 38.99 -28.18 -9.07
N THR A 46 38.94 -26.87 -9.32
CA THR A 46 40.08 -26.12 -9.83
C THR A 46 41.06 -25.83 -8.69
N PRO A 47 42.39 -26.04 -8.86
CA PRO A 47 43.38 -25.63 -7.87
C PRO A 47 43.19 -24.17 -7.44
N LEU A 48 43.44 -23.88 -6.16
CA LEU A 48 43.28 -22.56 -5.51
C LEU A 48 41.83 -22.07 -5.32
N LEU A 49 40.92 -22.34 -6.26
CA LEU A 49 39.56 -21.78 -6.26
C LEU A 49 38.48 -22.78 -5.81
N GLY A 50 38.74 -24.08 -5.94
CA GLY A 50 37.71 -25.10 -5.78
C GLY A 50 36.66 -25.03 -6.89
N ASN A 51 35.40 -25.34 -6.54
CA ASN A 51 34.24 -25.22 -7.42
C ASN A 51 33.54 -23.85 -7.31
N PHE A 52 33.95 -22.99 -6.37
CA PHE A 52 33.34 -21.67 -6.14
C PHE A 52 34.06 -20.54 -6.89
N GLY A 53 34.92 -20.86 -7.87
CA GLY A 53 35.77 -19.89 -8.55
C GLY A 53 35.00 -18.72 -9.18
N ASP A 54 33.91 -18.99 -9.90
CA ASP A 54 33.10 -17.94 -10.52
C ASP A 54 32.44 -17.01 -9.50
N LEU A 55 32.06 -17.53 -8.32
CA LEU A 55 31.50 -16.74 -7.22
C LEU A 55 32.59 -15.90 -6.52
N LEU A 56 33.78 -16.47 -6.31
CA LEU A 56 34.91 -15.79 -5.67
C LEU A 56 35.50 -14.67 -6.55
N LEU A 57 35.43 -14.85 -7.88
CA LEU A 57 35.90 -13.88 -8.87
C LEU A 57 34.80 -12.92 -9.35
N PHE A 58 33.60 -12.96 -8.73
CA PHE A 58 32.42 -12.17 -9.09
C PHE A 58 32.03 -12.26 -10.58
N ARG A 59 32.26 -13.42 -11.21
CA ARG A 59 31.81 -13.72 -12.57
C ARG A 59 30.32 -14.04 -12.62
N LYS A 60 29.78 -14.60 -11.53
CA LYS A 60 28.37 -14.91 -11.32
C LYS A 60 27.90 -14.39 -9.97
N SER A 61 26.63 -14.04 -9.86
CA SER A 61 25.97 -13.76 -8.59
C SER A 61 25.77 -15.05 -7.77
N GLN A 62 25.54 -14.89 -6.46
CA GLN A 62 25.27 -16.02 -5.56
C GLN A 62 24.08 -16.88 -6.04
N PRO A 63 22.90 -16.31 -6.41
CA PRO A 63 21.81 -17.08 -7.00
C PRO A 63 22.22 -17.90 -8.22
N GLU A 64 22.86 -17.27 -9.21
CA GLU A 64 23.25 -17.90 -10.47
C GLU A 64 24.24 -19.05 -10.26
N GLY A 65 25.33 -18.78 -9.51
CA GLY A 65 26.37 -19.79 -9.30
C GLY A 65 25.88 -20.98 -8.48
N ILE A 66 25.03 -20.77 -7.48
CA ILE A 66 24.46 -21.88 -6.70
C ILE A 66 23.44 -22.68 -7.51
N SER A 67 22.63 -22.02 -8.33
CA SER A 67 21.69 -22.69 -9.23
C SER A 67 22.42 -23.56 -10.27
N GLU A 68 23.50 -23.05 -10.86
CA GLU A 68 24.33 -23.84 -11.76
C GLU A 68 24.92 -25.07 -11.06
N MET A 69 25.47 -24.91 -9.84
CA MET A 69 26.01 -26.02 -9.06
C MET A 69 24.95 -27.08 -8.78
N TYR A 70 23.74 -26.66 -8.42
CA TYR A 70 22.60 -27.55 -8.14
C TYR A 70 22.24 -28.43 -9.35
N ASN A 71 22.36 -27.87 -10.55
CA ASN A 71 22.00 -28.55 -11.80
C ASN A 71 23.06 -29.53 -12.32
N TRP A 72 24.28 -29.55 -11.76
CA TRP A 72 25.31 -30.52 -12.16
C TRP A 72 24.89 -31.98 -11.95
N PHE A 73 24.06 -32.24 -10.92
CA PHE A 73 23.66 -33.58 -10.51
C PHE A 73 22.15 -33.65 -10.24
N GLY A 74 21.32 -33.38 -11.26
CA GLY A 74 19.86 -33.18 -11.16
C GLY A 74 19.03 -34.33 -10.57
N ASN A 75 19.55 -35.56 -10.55
CA ASN A 75 18.88 -36.74 -9.98
C ASN A 75 19.40 -37.17 -8.61
N GLU A 76 20.48 -36.54 -8.13
CA GLU A 76 21.12 -36.94 -6.88
C GLU A 76 20.51 -36.23 -5.66
N ARG A 77 20.39 -36.96 -4.55
CA ARG A 77 19.87 -36.42 -3.27
C ARG A 77 20.83 -35.39 -2.64
N PHE A 78 22.12 -35.58 -2.88
CA PHE A 78 23.21 -34.73 -2.43
C PHE A 78 24.44 -34.95 -3.31
N PHE A 79 25.37 -33.99 -3.33
CA PHE A 79 26.61 -34.12 -4.09
C PHE A 79 27.75 -33.35 -3.42
N GLY A 80 28.97 -33.72 -3.79
CA GLY A 80 30.20 -33.16 -3.27
C GLY A 80 30.71 -31.98 -4.08
N VAL A 81 31.19 -30.94 -3.40
CA VAL A 81 31.94 -29.83 -3.99
C VAL A 81 33.10 -29.44 -3.08
N PHE A 82 33.96 -28.55 -3.54
CA PHE A 82 35.10 -28.05 -2.79
C PHE A 82 35.15 -26.53 -2.79
N ARG A 83 35.46 -25.95 -1.65
CA ARG A 83 35.88 -24.55 -1.54
C ARG A 83 37.36 -24.50 -1.25
N VAL A 84 38.15 -24.00 -2.20
CA VAL A 84 39.62 -24.15 -2.21
C VAL A 84 39.97 -25.64 -2.15
N ARG A 85 40.26 -26.16 -0.96
CA ARG A 85 40.59 -27.56 -0.70
C ARG A 85 39.60 -28.26 0.23
N SER A 86 38.68 -27.51 0.83
CA SER A 86 37.77 -28.05 1.85
C SER A 86 36.56 -28.70 1.18
N PRO A 87 36.28 -29.99 1.42
CA PRO A 87 35.07 -30.64 0.93
C PRO A 87 33.81 -30.06 1.59
N ILE A 88 32.76 -29.90 0.79
CA ILE A 88 31.44 -29.38 1.17
C ILE A 88 30.38 -30.29 0.56
N LEU A 89 29.38 -30.66 1.37
CA LEU A 89 28.20 -31.38 0.89
C LEU A 89 27.12 -30.38 0.47
N ILE A 90 26.59 -30.50 -0.73
CA ILE A 90 25.38 -29.79 -1.17
C ILE A 90 24.20 -30.74 -1.03
N VAL A 91 23.17 -30.33 -0.29
CA VAL A 91 21.96 -31.13 -0.05
C VAL A 91 20.83 -30.64 -0.95
N ARG A 92 20.18 -31.55 -1.67
CA ARG A 92 19.05 -31.25 -2.54
C ARG A 92 17.73 -31.85 -2.03
N ASP A 93 17.80 -33.01 -1.39
CA ASP A 93 16.65 -33.74 -0.87
C ASP A 93 16.00 -33.01 0.34
N PRO A 94 14.70 -32.67 0.27
CA PRO A 94 13.97 -32.04 1.35
C PRO A 94 13.97 -32.81 2.69
N GLU A 95 14.03 -34.14 2.69
CA GLU A 95 14.11 -34.92 3.93
C GLU A 95 15.49 -34.82 4.59
N LEU A 96 16.56 -34.70 3.81
CA LEU A 96 17.89 -34.41 4.35
C LEU A 96 17.99 -32.98 4.89
N ILE A 97 17.32 -32.02 4.23
CA ILE A 97 17.22 -30.65 4.72
C ILE A 97 16.53 -30.60 6.08
N LYS A 98 15.41 -31.34 6.24
CA LYS A 98 14.73 -31.52 7.52
C LYS A 98 15.63 -32.12 8.58
N CYS A 99 16.45 -33.12 8.23
CA CYS A 99 17.41 -33.70 9.15
C CYS A 99 18.43 -32.65 9.64
N VAL A 100 19.03 -31.92 8.71
CA VAL A 100 20.06 -30.90 8.99
C VAL A 100 19.51 -29.71 9.77
N CYS A 101 18.32 -29.22 9.44
CA CYS A 101 17.75 -28.02 10.07
C CYS A 101 17.02 -28.30 11.38
N VAL A 102 16.40 -29.47 11.53
CA VAL A 102 15.44 -29.74 12.62
C VAL A 102 15.76 -31.03 13.36
N LYS A 103 15.63 -32.20 12.73
CA LYS A 103 15.67 -33.51 13.41
C LYS A 103 16.99 -33.74 14.16
N ASP A 104 18.10 -33.52 13.46
CA ASP A 104 19.45 -33.77 13.96
C ASP A 104 20.19 -32.45 14.23
N PHE A 105 19.45 -31.40 14.61
CA PHE A 105 19.98 -30.05 14.81
C PHE A 105 21.16 -30.00 15.79
N HIS A 106 21.21 -30.88 16.78
CA HIS A 106 22.33 -30.97 17.72
C HIS A 106 23.67 -31.26 17.03
N VAL A 107 23.65 -32.00 15.91
CA VAL A 107 24.83 -32.26 15.06
C VAL A 107 25.18 -31.06 14.19
N PHE A 108 24.17 -30.32 13.72
CA PHE A 108 24.31 -29.23 12.76
C PHE A 108 24.10 -27.85 13.38
N CYS A 109 24.34 -27.70 14.67
CA CYS A 109 23.90 -26.50 15.40
C CYS A 109 24.59 -25.22 14.93
N ASN A 110 25.80 -25.29 14.36
CA ASN A 110 26.65 -24.14 14.00
C ASN A 110 26.71 -23.86 12.49
N ARG A 111 26.99 -22.59 12.14
CA ARG A 111 27.20 -22.16 10.74
C ARG A 111 28.64 -22.39 10.25
N GLY A 112 29.61 -22.48 11.17
CA GLY A 112 31.01 -22.68 10.83
C GLY A 112 31.73 -21.40 10.41
N ILE A 113 31.42 -20.27 11.06
CA ILE A 113 31.96 -18.94 10.77
C ILE A 113 32.75 -18.45 11.99
N PRO A 114 34.10 -18.50 11.97
CA PRO A 114 34.90 -18.10 13.13
C PRO A 114 34.68 -16.64 13.52
N VAL A 115 34.75 -16.32 14.81
CA VAL A 115 34.66 -14.95 15.33
C VAL A 115 36.04 -14.49 15.80
N ASN A 116 36.34 -13.19 15.69
CA ASN A 116 37.54 -12.57 16.23
C ASN A 116 37.19 -11.25 16.95
N SER A 117 36.52 -11.34 18.09
CA SER A 117 36.01 -10.16 18.81
C SER A 117 37.10 -9.18 19.26
N THR A 118 38.37 -9.60 19.36
CA THR A 118 39.48 -8.73 19.76
C THR A 118 39.94 -7.79 18.66
N LYS A 119 39.96 -8.25 17.39
CA LYS A 119 40.41 -7.44 16.23
C LYS A 119 39.27 -7.03 15.29
N ASP A 120 38.12 -7.67 15.41
CA ASP A 120 36.91 -7.43 14.63
C ASP A 120 35.69 -7.52 15.58
N PRO A 121 35.49 -6.51 16.46
CA PRO A 121 34.54 -6.59 17.58
C PRO A 121 33.10 -6.83 17.13
N LEU A 122 32.69 -6.21 16.02
CA LEU A 122 31.35 -6.41 15.45
C LEU A 122 31.14 -7.83 14.89
N SER A 123 32.19 -8.64 14.71
CA SER A 123 32.03 -10.02 14.21
C SER A 123 31.35 -10.97 15.21
N GLY A 124 31.32 -10.60 16.50
CA GLY A 124 30.76 -11.36 17.63
C GLY A 124 29.24 -11.29 17.80
N HIS A 125 28.50 -11.27 16.70
CA HIS A 125 27.05 -11.10 16.70
C HIS A 125 26.27 -12.42 16.57
N LEU A 126 24.97 -12.40 16.90
CA LEU A 126 24.07 -13.57 16.94
C LEU A 126 24.15 -14.48 15.70
N PHE A 127 24.34 -13.92 14.51
CA PHE A 127 24.48 -14.74 13.29
C PHE A 127 25.75 -15.60 13.27
N ASN A 128 26.89 -15.11 13.78
CA ASN A 128 28.19 -15.80 13.74
C ASN A 128 28.48 -16.62 15.00
N LEU A 129 27.97 -16.22 16.16
CA LEU A 129 28.24 -16.92 17.43
C LEU A 129 27.89 -18.41 17.36
N GLU A 130 28.59 -19.25 18.11
CA GLU A 130 28.45 -20.71 18.06
C GLU A 130 28.17 -21.30 19.46
N GLY A 131 27.63 -22.52 19.49
CA GLY A 131 27.41 -23.29 20.72
C GLY A 131 26.57 -22.57 21.78
N LYS A 132 27.02 -22.63 23.04
CA LYS A 132 26.32 -22.08 24.21
C LYS A 132 26.07 -20.57 24.09
N HIS A 133 27.04 -19.81 23.56
CA HIS A 133 26.92 -18.35 23.35
C HIS A 133 25.75 -17.99 22.43
N TRP A 134 25.64 -18.68 21.29
CA TRP A 134 24.51 -18.49 20.39
C TRP A 134 23.19 -18.89 21.03
N LYS A 135 23.14 -20.07 21.67
CA LYS A 135 21.90 -20.60 22.27
C LYS A 135 21.34 -19.64 23.31
N SER A 136 22.21 -19.14 24.19
CA SER A 136 21.82 -18.23 25.26
C SER A 136 21.40 -16.85 24.74
N LEU A 137 22.16 -16.26 23.81
CA LEU A 137 21.76 -14.98 23.23
C LEU A 137 20.46 -15.11 22.41
N ARG A 138 20.28 -16.22 21.66
CA ARG A 138 19.07 -16.46 20.88
C ARG A 138 17.83 -16.56 21.77
N SER A 139 17.88 -17.29 22.88
CA SER A 139 16.73 -17.43 23.77
C SER A 139 16.32 -16.08 24.36
N LYS A 140 17.29 -15.26 24.77
CA LYS A 140 17.03 -13.95 25.38
C LYS A 140 16.53 -12.88 24.42
N LEU A 141 16.94 -12.93 23.14
CA LEU A 141 16.50 -11.96 22.13
C LEU A 141 15.18 -12.33 21.45
N THR A 142 14.75 -13.60 21.50
CA THR A 142 13.52 -14.07 20.85
C THR A 142 12.25 -13.33 21.31
N PRO A 143 12.05 -13.02 22.62
CA PRO A 143 10.88 -12.29 23.09
C PRO A 143 10.66 -10.91 22.45
N ALA A 144 11.74 -10.23 22.02
CA ALA A 144 11.65 -8.93 21.37
C ALA A 144 10.90 -8.97 20.03
N PHE A 145 10.85 -10.14 19.37
CA PHE A 145 10.18 -10.37 18.09
C PHE A 145 8.82 -11.08 18.22
N SER A 146 8.24 -11.08 19.43
CA SER A 146 6.90 -11.63 19.68
C SER A 146 5.80 -10.78 19.02
N SER A 147 4.67 -11.41 18.66
CA SER A 147 3.57 -10.70 17.99
C SER A 147 3.01 -9.55 18.82
N GLY A 148 2.96 -9.70 20.15
CA GLY A 148 2.51 -8.62 21.05
C GLY A 148 3.45 -7.41 21.02
N LYS A 149 4.77 -7.63 21.05
CA LYS A 149 5.74 -6.54 20.93
C LYS A 149 5.65 -5.86 19.56
N LEU A 150 5.51 -6.64 18.49
CA LEU A 150 5.35 -6.11 17.13
C LEU A 150 4.07 -5.28 16.96
N LYS A 151 2.95 -5.71 17.55
CA LYS A 151 1.70 -4.94 17.55
C LYS A 151 1.85 -3.62 18.29
N ASN A 152 2.55 -3.61 19.43
CA ASN A 152 2.77 -2.40 20.22
C ASN A 152 3.69 -1.37 19.53
N MET A 153 4.63 -1.81 18.69
CA MET A 153 5.51 -0.91 17.91
C MET A 153 4.97 -0.59 16.52
N PHE A 154 3.78 -1.08 16.15
CA PHE A 154 3.25 -0.92 14.79
C PHE A 154 3.06 0.55 14.38
N TYR A 155 2.75 1.43 15.33
CA TYR A 155 2.60 2.86 15.06
C TYR A 155 3.89 3.50 14.51
N LEU A 156 5.07 3.03 14.93
CA LEU A 156 6.36 3.51 14.41
C LEU A 156 6.54 3.16 12.93
N LEU A 157 6.04 1.98 12.50
CA LEU A 157 6.06 1.61 11.09
C LEU A 157 5.12 2.49 10.26
N VAL A 158 3.97 2.87 10.83
CA VAL A 158 3.02 3.80 10.19
C VAL A 158 3.63 5.19 10.07
N GLU A 159 4.30 5.70 11.10
CA GLU A 159 5.02 6.98 11.05
C GLU A 159 6.06 6.99 9.92
N CYS A 160 6.92 5.96 9.84
CA CYS A 160 7.89 5.85 8.74
C CYS A 160 7.22 5.72 7.36
N SER A 161 6.06 5.07 7.27
CA SER A 161 5.27 4.98 6.03
C SER A 161 4.72 6.34 5.61
N ASP A 162 4.23 7.13 6.56
CA ASP A 162 3.74 8.48 6.30
C ASP A 162 4.87 9.40 5.85
N ASP A 163 6.06 9.29 6.45
CA ASP A 163 7.25 10.03 6.03
C ASP A 163 7.68 9.66 4.61
N LEU A 164 7.68 8.37 4.27
CA LEU A 164 7.94 7.91 2.90
C LEU A 164 6.89 8.45 1.92
N THR A 165 5.61 8.45 2.32
CA THR A 165 4.52 9.01 1.50
C THR A 165 4.77 10.48 1.20
N ARG A 166 5.08 11.29 2.21
CA ARG A 166 5.36 12.72 2.05
C ARG A 166 6.59 12.97 1.17
N LEU A 167 7.62 12.12 1.28
CA LEU A 167 8.80 12.21 0.43
C LEU A 167 8.45 11.95 -1.04
N VAL A 168 7.65 10.92 -1.32
CA VAL A 168 7.19 10.62 -2.67
C VAL A 168 6.30 11.74 -3.20
N GLU A 169 5.34 12.24 -2.41
CA GLU A 169 4.48 13.37 -2.78
C GLU A 169 5.30 14.61 -3.11
N ARG A 170 6.23 15.02 -2.25
CA ARG A 170 7.12 16.16 -2.51
C ARG A 170 7.94 15.96 -3.78
N ARG A 171 8.47 14.76 -4.02
CA ARG A 171 9.21 14.45 -5.24
C ARG A 171 8.32 14.59 -6.46
N LEU A 172 7.05 14.19 -6.41
CA LEU A 172 6.11 14.34 -7.53
C LEU A 172 5.64 15.80 -7.72
N GLU A 173 5.34 16.53 -6.65
CA GLU A 173 4.87 17.94 -6.68
C GLU A 173 5.90 18.91 -7.28
N VAL A 174 7.19 18.76 -6.93
CA VAL A 174 8.27 19.58 -7.52
C VAL A 174 8.32 19.40 -9.05
N LEU A 175 7.89 18.25 -9.55
CA LEU A 175 7.97 17.88 -10.95
C LEU A 175 6.77 18.38 -11.77
N GLU A 176 5.57 18.37 -11.20
CA GLU A 176 4.38 19.00 -11.81
C GLU A 176 4.61 20.51 -12.05
N ASN A 177 5.24 21.17 -11.08
CA ASN A 177 5.59 22.60 -11.17
C ASN A 177 6.71 22.90 -12.17
N SER A 178 7.57 21.92 -12.49
CA SER A 178 8.69 22.08 -13.43
C SER A 178 8.29 21.76 -14.89
N SER A 179 7.22 21.00 -15.10
CA SER A 179 6.78 20.49 -16.42
C SER A 179 5.92 21.47 -17.22
N SER A 180 5.49 22.58 -16.62
CA SER A 180 4.74 23.66 -17.28
C SER A 180 5.58 24.53 -18.23
N SER A 181 6.85 24.19 -18.48
CA SER A 181 7.80 24.97 -19.29
C SER A 181 8.28 24.32 -20.61
N SER A 182 7.93 23.06 -20.92
CA SER A 182 8.50 22.38 -22.09
C SER A 182 7.52 21.43 -22.77
N SER A 183 7.07 21.83 -23.96
CA SER A 183 6.25 21.07 -24.89
C SER A 183 7.10 20.05 -25.66
N SER A 184 7.37 18.88 -25.07
CA SER A 184 7.86 17.72 -25.82
C SER A 184 6.96 16.50 -25.60
N SER A 185 6.55 15.92 -26.72
CA SER A 185 5.55 14.88 -26.92
C SER A 185 6.06 13.46 -26.60
N SER A 186 6.62 13.22 -25.41
CA SER A 186 6.78 11.86 -24.88
C SER A 186 5.59 11.55 -23.97
N SER A 187 5.00 10.37 -24.13
CA SER A 187 3.77 9.94 -23.44
C SER A 187 3.88 9.97 -21.91
N PHE A 188 5.10 10.07 -21.36
CA PHE A 188 5.40 10.29 -19.96
C PHE A 188 6.69 11.13 -19.84
N PRO A 189 6.79 12.11 -18.92
CA PRO A 189 8.03 12.84 -18.69
C PRO A 189 9.07 11.94 -18.00
N ASP A 190 10.34 12.03 -18.42
CA ASP A 190 11.53 11.34 -17.85
C ASP A 190 11.73 11.61 -16.32
N ALA A 191 10.89 12.49 -15.76
CA ALA A 191 10.92 13.02 -14.41
C ALA A 191 10.16 12.19 -13.35
N SER A 192 9.14 11.38 -13.72
CA SER A 192 8.37 10.52 -12.79
C SER A 192 9.09 9.20 -12.44
N ILE A 193 10.36 9.12 -12.80
CA ILE A 193 11.23 7.96 -12.70
C ILE A 193 11.91 7.97 -11.33
N VAL A 194 11.66 6.96 -10.50
CA VAL A 194 12.28 6.83 -9.18
C VAL A 194 13.05 5.52 -9.04
N GLU A 195 14.16 5.56 -8.31
CA GLU A 195 14.85 4.35 -7.85
C GLU A 195 14.16 3.87 -6.56
N VAL A 196 13.40 2.78 -6.69
CA VAL A 196 12.50 2.26 -5.65
C VAL A 196 13.29 1.56 -4.53
N ARG A 197 14.46 1.00 -4.84
CA ARG A 197 15.30 0.30 -3.86
C ARG A 197 15.93 1.26 -2.84
N GLU A 198 16.29 2.46 -3.26
CA GLU A 198 16.82 3.55 -2.44
C GLU A 198 15.74 4.05 -1.49
N LEU A 199 14.53 4.30 -2.00
CA LEU A 199 13.38 4.66 -1.16
C LEU A 199 13.08 3.56 -0.14
N ALA A 200 13.06 2.29 -0.57
CA ALA A 200 12.87 1.15 0.32
C ALA A 200 14.03 0.98 1.33
N ALA A 201 15.26 1.27 0.94
CA ALA A 201 16.43 1.23 1.84
C ALA A 201 16.33 2.33 2.90
N ASN A 202 16.01 3.56 2.53
CA ASN A 202 15.85 4.66 3.47
C ASN A 202 14.67 4.40 4.43
N PHE A 203 13.54 3.93 3.91
CA PHE A 203 12.39 3.51 4.73
C PHE A 203 12.76 2.41 5.74
N THR A 204 13.43 1.35 5.29
CA THR A 204 13.81 0.24 6.20
C THR A 204 14.91 0.62 7.20
N ILE A 205 15.79 1.57 6.85
CA ILE A 205 16.74 2.19 7.79
C ILE A 205 15.98 2.95 8.88
N ASP A 206 15.00 3.77 8.54
CA ASP A 206 14.20 4.50 9.52
C ASP A 206 13.36 3.56 10.40
N VAL A 207 12.76 2.52 9.81
CA VAL A 207 12.00 1.51 10.56
C VAL A 207 12.86 0.78 11.58
N ILE A 208 14.07 0.31 11.19
CA ILE A 208 14.96 -0.35 12.16
C ILE A 208 15.54 0.65 13.18
N GLY A 209 15.80 1.89 12.77
CA GLY A 209 16.12 3.03 13.63
C GLY A 209 15.13 3.20 14.78
N SER A 210 13.87 3.40 14.41
CA SER A 210 12.79 3.67 15.35
C SER A 210 12.45 2.42 16.19
N CYS A 211 12.31 1.26 15.57
CA CYS A 211 11.81 0.06 16.26
C CYS A 211 12.87 -0.67 17.09
N ALA A 212 14.12 -0.73 16.61
CA ALA A 212 15.18 -1.45 17.32
C ALA A 212 16.02 -0.51 18.19
N PHE A 213 16.36 0.67 17.70
CA PHE A 213 17.26 1.58 18.42
C PHE A 213 16.51 2.67 19.21
N GLY A 214 15.22 2.87 18.93
CA GLY A 214 14.46 3.97 19.53
C GLY A 214 15.04 5.33 19.14
N ILE A 215 15.61 5.46 17.94
CA ILE A 215 16.21 6.69 17.42
C ILE A 215 15.51 7.06 16.11
N HIS A 216 15.13 8.33 15.98
CA HIS A 216 14.71 8.88 14.69
C HIS A 216 15.96 9.13 13.85
N ILE A 217 16.26 8.21 12.93
CA ILE A 217 17.44 8.31 12.04
C ILE A 217 17.22 9.36 10.96
N ASN A 218 15.97 9.53 10.50
CA ASN A 218 15.56 10.49 9.48
C ASN A 218 16.25 10.28 8.11
N ALA A 219 16.58 9.03 7.75
CA ALA A 219 17.24 8.66 6.49
C ALA A 219 16.39 8.99 5.25
N LEU A 220 15.07 9.07 5.38
CA LEU A 220 14.18 9.54 4.31
C LEU A 220 14.32 11.04 4.02
N SER A 221 14.64 11.86 5.03
CA SER A 221 14.73 13.32 4.90
C SER A 221 16.15 13.88 4.87
N ASP A 222 17.12 13.16 5.41
CA ASP A 222 18.52 13.58 5.53
C ASP A 222 19.43 12.67 4.69
N GLU A 223 19.92 13.20 3.57
CA GLU A 223 20.84 12.49 2.68
C GLU A 223 22.23 12.28 3.30
N ASP A 224 22.58 13.08 4.32
CA ASP A 224 23.85 13.04 5.04
C ASP A 224 23.82 12.17 6.30
N SER A 225 22.72 11.45 6.55
CA SER A 225 22.59 10.54 7.69
C SER A 225 23.77 9.55 7.79
N GLU A 226 24.41 9.49 8.98
CA GLU A 226 25.56 8.60 9.21
C GLU A 226 25.17 7.11 9.09
N PHE A 227 23.93 6.75 9.40
CA PHE A 227 23.40 5.40 9.16
C PHE A 227 23.30 5.08 7.66
N ARG A 228 22.87 6.05 6.84
CA ARG A 228 22.84 5.92 5.37
C ARG A 228 24.25 5.76 4.82
N LYS A 229 25.23 6.54 5.31
CA LYS A 229 26.66 6.39 4.94
C LYS A 229 27.22 5.03 5.36
N ALA A 230 26.88 4.53 6.55
CA ALA A 230 27.28 3.20 7.01
C ALA A 230 26.71 2.09 6.11
N ALA A 231 25.41 2.14 5.79
CA ALA A 231 24.76 1.22 4.83
C ALA A 231 25.40 1.28 3.43
N GLY A 232 25.73 2.49 2.96
CA GLY A 232 26.44 2.71 1.70
C GLY A 232 27.84 2.10 1.66
N ARG A 233 28.58 2.11 2.78
CA ARG A 233 29.91 1.46 2.87
C ARG A 233 29.79 -0.07 2.91
N LEU A 234 28.77 -0.60 3.56
CA LEU A 234 28.53 -2.06 3.65
C LEU A 234 28.08 -2.68 2.33
N SER A 235 27.28 -1.95 1.56
CA SER A 235 26.79 -2.38 0.25
C SER A 235 27.84 -2.26 -0.87
N LYS A 236 28.95 -1.55 -0.64
CA LYS A 236 30.01 -1.37 -1.64
C LYS A 236 30.85 -2.64 -1.83
N PRO A 237 31.02 -3.12 -3.07
CA PRO A 237 31.85 -4.28 -3.38
C PRO A 237 33.31 -4.14 -2.97
N SER A 238 33.87 -5.16 -2.30
CA SER A 238 35.28 -5.18 -1.91
C SER A 238 35.92 -6.55 -2.15
N TYR A 239 36.86 -6.62 -3.09
CA TYR A 239 37.69 -7.81 -3.31
C TYR A 239 38.49 -8.16 -2.04
N LYS A 240 38.99 -7.14 -1.34
CA LYS A 240 39.68 -7.29 -0.05
C LYS A 240 38.80 -7.96 0.99
N ALA A 241 37.56 -7.48 1.21
CA ALA A 241 36.63 -8.10 2.16
C ALA A 241 36.23 -9.53 1.76
N THR A 242 36.15 -9.80 0.45
CA THR A 242 35.86 -11.15 -0.09
C THR A 242 36.98 -12.13 0.20
N LEU A 243 38.22 -11.72 -0.05
CA LEU A 243 39.40 -12.49 0.29
C LEU A 243 39.46 -12.78 1.80
N TRP A 244 39.20 -11.78 2.65
CA TRP A 244 39.19 -11.99 4.09
C TRP A 244 38.08 -12.93 4.57
N ARG A 245 36.87 -12.84 4.02
CA ARG A 245 35.78 -13.81 4.31
C ARG A 245 36.13 -15.22 3.86
N MET A 246 36.78 -15.35 2.71
CA MET A 246 37.26 -16.63 2.18
C MET A 246 38.31 -17.25 3.10
N LEU A 247 39.33 -16.48 3.50
CA LEU A 247 40.37 -16.92 4.44
C LEU A 247 39.77 -17.25 5.82
N ARG A 248 38.86 -16.41 6.32
CA ARG A 248 38.13 -16.63 7.58
C ARG A 248 37.43 -17.99 7.62
N THR A 249 36.88 -18.45 6.50
CA THR A 249 36.13 -19.72 6.47
C THR A 249 36.93 -20.93 5.98
N SER A 250 37.95 -20.72 5.15
CA SER A 250 38.73 -21.82 4.53
C SER A 250 40.05 -22.08 5.25
N MET A 251 40.66 -21.05 5.85
CA MET A 251 41.94 -21.11 6.56
C MET A 251 41.86 -20.33 7.88
N PRO A 252 41.00 -20.75 8.83
CA PRO A 252 40.67 -19.96 10.02
C PRO A 252 41.88 -19.70 10.93
N LYS A 253 42.84 -20.63 11.00
CA LYS A 253 44.09 -20.45 11.76
C LYS A 253 44.95 -19.32 11.18
N LEU A 254 45.08 -19.27 9.85
CA LEU A 254 45.80 -18.20 9.16
C LEU A 254 45.08 -16.85 9.30
N TYR A 255 43.76 -16.84 9.17
CA TYR A 255 42.94 -15.65 9.41
C TYR A 255 43.15 -15.07 10.83
N LYS A 256 43.15 -15.94 11.85
CA LYS A 256 43.43 -15.52 13.24
C LYS A 256 44.86 -15.00 13.41
N LEU A 257 45.85 -15.65 12.80
CA LEU A 257 47.25 -15.24 12.84
C LEU A 257 47.47 -13.85 12.21
N LEU A 258 46.83 -13.58 11.06
CA LEU A 258 46.94 -12.29 10.37
C LEU A 258 46.17 -11.16 11.07
N GLY A 259 45.29 -11.48 12.03
CA GLY A 259 44.58 -10.48 12.83
C GLY A 259 43.69 -9.54 12.03
N VAL A 260 43.14 -9.98 10.89
CA VAL A 260 42.46 -9.10 9.94
C VAL A 260 41.00 -8.83 10.31
N GLN A 261 40.61 -7.56 10.17
CA GLN A 261 39.23 -7.10 10.31
C GLN A 261 38.47 -7.22 8.98
N VAL A 262 37.31 -7.90 8.99
CA VAL A 262 36.47 -8.06 7.80
C VAL A 262 35.51 -6.88 7.65
N ILE A 263 34.95 -6.41 8.77
CA ILE A 263 34.01 -5.29 8.80
C ILE A 263 34.81 -3.98 8.67
N ASP A 264 34.27 -3.02 7.93
CA ASP A 264 34.96 -1.76 7.69
C ASP A 264 35.27 -1.03 9.03
N PRO A 265 36.50 -0.55 9.27
CA PRO A 265 36.86 0.11 10.52
C PRO A 265 36.02 1.36 10.83
N SER A 266 35.60 2.11 9.81
CA SER A 266 34.77 3.31 10.00
C SER A 266 33.35 2.95 10.44
N VAL A 267 32.78 1.86 9.91
CA VAL A 267 31.49 1.32 10.35
C VAL A 267 31.60 0.76 11.76
N THR A 268 32.71 0.10 12.07
CA THR A 268 33.00 -0.40 13.41
C THR A 268 33.03 0.73 14.43
N LYS A 269 33.79 1.78 14.16
CA LYS A 269 33.87 2.96 15.03
C LYS A 269 32.49 3.60 15.22
N PHE A 270 31.74 3.81 14.14
CA PHE A 270 30.40 4.39 14.19
C PHE A 270 29.46 3.63 15.15
N PHE A 271 29.34 2.31 15.00
CA PHE A 271 28.44 1.52 15.87
C PHE A 271 28.90 1.47 17.31
N MET A 272 30.22 1.44 17.56
CA MET A 272 30.76 1.53 18.92
C MET A 272 30.40 2.88 19.55
N ASP A 273 30.63 3.99 18.85
CA ASP A 273 30.36 5.34 19.36
C ASP A 273 28.87 5.54 19.65
N VAL A 274 27.99 5.13 18.72
CA VAL A 274 26.53 5.22 18.88
C VAL A 274 26.04 4.40 20.07
N VAL A 275 26.51 3.16 20.23
CA VAL A 275 26.12 2.31 21.35
C VAL A 275 26.63 2.85 22.68
N SER A 276 27.89 3.27 22.76
CA SER A 276 28.44 3.86 23.99
C SER A 276 27.69 5.13 24.38
N GLN A 277 27.28 5.97 23.42
CA GLN A 277 26.45 7.14 23.70
C GLN A 277 25.07 6.74 24.23
N MET A 278 24.37 5.80 23.57
CA MET A 278 23.04 5.35 24.00
C MET A 278 23.07 4.73 25.40
N VAL A 279 24.08 3.90 25.70
CA VAL A 279 24.25 3.27 27.02
C VAL A 279 24.41 4.36 28.08
N LYS A 280 25.31 5.34 27.88
CA LYS A 280 25.51 6.46 28.81
C LYS A 280 24.25 7.28 29.01
N GLU A 281 23.53 7.62 27.94
CA GLU A 281 22.32 8.43 28.03
C GLU A 281 21.20 7.72 28.82
N ARG A 282 21.04 6.40 28.62
CA ARG A 282 19.98 5.60 29.24
C ARG A 282 20.30 5.16 30.67
N GLU A 283 21.58 5.00 31.02
CA GLU A 283 21.99 4.79 32.42
C GLU A 283 21.81 6.07 33.25
N ASN A 284 21.98 7.25 32.64
CA ASN A 284 21.85 8.55 33.31
C ASN A 284 20.41 9.09 33.39
N LYS A 285 19.53 8.72 32.45
CA LYS A 285 18.12 9.15 32.43
C LYS A 285 17.23 7.93 32.68
N ALA A 286 16.45 7.92 33.78
CA ALA A 286 15.57 6.80 34.16
C ALA A 286 14.39 6.49 33.20
N LEU A 287 14.42 7.01 31.96
CA LEU A 287 13.39 6.80 30.94
C LEU A 287 13.67 5.52 30.14
N LYS A 288 12.83 4.50 30.32
CA LYS A 288 12.80 3.28 29.50
C LYS A 288 11.87 3.48 28.29
N ARG A 289 12.34 3.17 27.09
CA ARG A 289 11.56 3.22 25.83
C ARG A 289 10.96 1.87 25.45
N HIS A 290 11.35 0.79 26.14
CA HIS A 290 10.95 -0.60 25.92
C HIS A 290 11.29 -1.14 24.51
N ASP A 291 12.37 -0.63 23.92
CA ASP A 291 12.89 -1.04 22.62
C ASP A 291 13.94 -2.18 22.73
N PHE A 292 14.52 -2.57 21.59
CA PHE A 292 15.52 -3.64 21.53
C PHE A 292 16.83 -3.27 22.24
N MET A 293 17.20 -1.98 22.27
CA MET A 293 18.39 -1.51 22.97
C MET A 293 18.21 -1.58 24.50
N ASP A 294 17.02 -1.30 25.02
CA ASP A 294 16.72 -1.46 26.46
C ASP A 294 16.89 -2.92 26.90
N LEU A 295 16.50 -3.88 26.06
CA LEU A 295 16.74 -5.29 26.32
C LEU A 295 18.25 -5.59 26.36
N LEU A 296 19.04 -5.10 25.41
CA LEU A 296 20.49 -5.31 25.42
C LEU A 296 21.17 -4.70 26.66
N ILE A 297 20.75 -3.49 27.07
CA ILE A 297 21.27 -2.81 28.27
C ILE A 297 20.86 -3.57 29.54
N GLU A 298 19.61 -4.03 29.62
CA GLU A 298 19.15 -4.83 30.74
C GLU A 298 19.95 -6.14 30.85
N LEU A 299 20.22 -6.80 29.73
CA LEU A 299 21.03 -8.02 29.70
C LEU A 299 22.49 -7.75 30.09
N LYS A 300 23.06 -6.60 29.73
CA LYS A 300 24.37 -6.12 30.20
C LYS A 300 24.36 -5.90 31.71
N ASN A 301 23.37 -5.18 32.23
CA ASN A 301 23.29 -4.78 33.64
C ASN A 301 23.00 -5.96 34.59
N ARG A 302 22.29 -6.99 34.12
CA ARG A 302 22.04 -8.21 34.89
C ARG A 302 23.29 -9.10 35.03
N GLY A 303 24.36 -8.85 34.26
CA GLY A 303 25.66 -9.51 34.40
C GLY A 303 25.70 -11.00 34.02
N THR A 304 24.58 -11.73 34.07
CA THR A 304 24.54 -13.19 33.88
C THR A 304 23.55 -13.65 32.80
N LEU A 305 24.04 -14.58 32.00
CA LEU A 305 23.23 -15.46 31.17
C LEU A 305 22.72 -16.65 31.97
N GLU A 306 21.85 -16.45 32.98
CA GLU A 306 21.19 -17.58 33.65
C GLU A 306 20.39 -18.41 32.63
N LEU A 307 20.68 -19.70 32.58
CA LEU A 307 19.85 -20.68 31.89
C LEU A 307 18.59 -20.86 32.74
N ASP A 308 17.46 -20.46 32.18
CA ASP A 308 16.15 -20.74 32.77
C ASP A 308 16.03 -22.26 32.97
N ASN A 309 16.07 -22.72 34.22
CA ASN A 309 15.66 -24.08 34.60
C ASN A 309 14.15 -24.16 34.41
N GLY A 310 13.72 -24.30 33.16
CA GLY A 310 12.32 -24.43 32.81
C GLY A 310 11.71 -25.64 33.49
N ASN A 311 10.62 -25.42 34.22
CA ASN A 311 9.67 -26.47 34.58
C ASN A 311 9.18 -27.16 33.29
N GLY A 312 9.72 -28.34 32.99
CA GLY A 312 9.31 -29.14 31.84
C GLY A 312 10.20 -30.38 31.63
N LEU A 313 9.83 -31.47 32.31
CA LEU A 313 10.39 -32.83 32.27
C LEU A 313 11.81 -33.03 32.83
N ARG A 314 11.85 -33.39 34.12
CA ARG A 314 12.94 -34.17 34.72
C ARG A 314 12.97 -35.56 34.07
N ALA A 315 14.06 -35.88 33.39
CA ALA A 315 14.49 -37.26 33.21
C ALA A 315 15.73 -37.45 34.10
N HIS A 316 15.63 -38.39 35.04
CA HIS A 316 16.72 -38.85 35.89
C HIS A 316 17.91 -39.31 35.03
N ASN A 317 19.10 -38.82 35.33
CA ASN A 317 20.25 -39.62 35.78
C ASN A 317 21.45 -38.71 36.04
N ASP A 318 22.10 -38.97 37.16
CA ASP A 318 23.20 -38.22 37.76
C ASP A 318 24.48 -38.28 36.93
N GLU A 319 24.95 -37.14 36.43
CA GLU A 319 26.38 -36.82 36.29
C GLU A 319 26.56 -35.32 36.57
N GLU A 320 27.47 -35.00 37.50
CA GLU A 320 27.82 -33.64 37.90
C GLU A 320 28.25 -32.80 36.67
N VAL A 321 27.39 -31.86 36.26
CA VAL A 321 27.72 -30.87 35.23
C VAL A 321 28.53 -29.76 35.89
N PRO A 322 29.77 -29.45 35.43
CA PRO A 322 30.55 -28.36 36.00
C PRO A 322 29.84 -27.02 35.80
N VAL A 323 29.87 -26.20 36.86
CA VAL A 323 29.37 -24.83 36.94
C VAL A 323 29.72 -24.04 35.67
N ALA A 324 28.69 -23.47 35.03
CA ALA A 324 28.81 -22.80 33.74
C ALA A 324 29.64 -21.50 33.84
N GLU A 325 30.65 -21.35 32.99
CA GLU A 325 31.38 -20.09 32.79
C GLU A 325 30.41 -18.93 32.47
N GLU A 326 30.50 -17.85 33.26
CA GLU A 326 29.72 -16.62 33.13
C GLU A 326 30.01 -15.91 31.80
N ILE A 327 28.97 -15.68 30.99
CA ILE A 327 29.08 -14.88 29.76
C ILE A 327 28.70 -13.44 30.11
N VAL A 328 29.71 -12.57 30.26
CA VAL A 328 29.54 -11.13 30.48
C VAL A 328 29.18 -10.44 29.17
N LEU A 329 28.06 -9.73 29.13
CA LEU A 329 27.68 -8.84 28.03
C LEU A 329 28.36 -7.49 28.20
N ASP A 330 29.41 -7.23 27.41
CA ASP A 330 30.12 -5.95 27.36
C ASP A 330 29.56 -5.01 26.26
N GLU A 331 30.01 -3.76 26.24
CA GLU A 331 29.58 -2.79 25.22
C GLU A 331 29.90 -3.24 23.79
N ASN A 332 31.02 -3.97 23.58
CA ASN A 332 31.36 -4.54 22.28
C ASN A 332 30.29 -5.53 21.81
N THR A 333 29.78 -6.37 22.71
CA THR A 333 28.75 -7.35 22.39
C THR A 333 27.42 -6.68 22.05
N ILE A 334 27.06 -5.59 22.74
CA ILE A 334 25.89 -4.76 22.42
C ILE A 334 26.05 -4.14 21.04
N ALA A 335 27.21 -3.53 20.74
CA ALA A 335 27.51 -2.95 19.44
C ALA A 335 27.47 -3.99 18.31
N ALA A 336 27.99 -5.19 18.55
CA ALA A 336 27.91 -6.29 17.59
C ALA A 336 26.45 -6.70 17.30
N GLN A 337 25.59 -6.73 18.33
CA GLN A 337 24.16 -7.02 18.13
C GLN A 337 23.47 -5.89 17.38
N ALA A 338 23.67 -4.64 17.80
CA ALA A 338 23.13 -3.46 17.13
C ALA A 338 23.48 -3.47 15.63
N PHE A 339 24.76 -3.69 15.31
CA PHE A 339 25.23 -3.83 13.94
C PHE A 339 24.49 -4.91 13.14
N VAL A 340 24.37 -6.13 13.68
CA VAL A 340 23.73 -7.22 12.90
C VAL A 340 22.23 -6.99 12.71
N PHE A 341 21.52 -6.40 13.68
CA PHE A 341 20.10 -6.10 13.53
C PHE A 341 19.86 -4.96 12.55
N PHE A 342 20.72 -3.94 12.54
CA PHE A 342 20.69 -2.90 11.51
C PHE A 342 20.83 -3.50 10.11
N VAL A 343 21.93 -4.22 9.86
CA VAL A 343 22.23 -4.78 8.51
C VAL A 343 21.17 -5.78 8.06
N ALA A 344 20.77 -6.70 8.94
CA ALA A 344 19.75 -7.68 8.61
C ALA A 344 18.38 -7.01 8.39
N GLY A 345 18.07 -5.95 9.13
CA GLY A 345 16.79 -5.24 9.09
C GLY A 345 16.59 -4.42 7.82
N TYR A 346 17.62 -3.69 7.38
CA TYR A 346 17.50 -2.81 6.21
C TYR A 346 17.76 -3.54 4.88
N GLU A 347 18.87 -4.28 4.75
CA GLU A 347 19.34 -4.73 3.45
C GLU A 347 18.45 -5.83 2.86
N THR A 348 17.97 -6.77 3.68
CA THR A 348 17.13 -7.87 3.20
C THR A 348 15.72 -7.40 2.85
N SER A 349 15.12 -6.55 3.68
CA SER A 349 13.76 -6.04 3.49
C SER A 349 13.68 -5.06 2.33
N SER A 350 14.66 -4.14 2.19
CA SER A 350 14.67 -3.18 1.06
C SER A 350 14.75 -3.88 -0.30
N ASN A 351 15.61 -4.90 -0.43
CA ASN A 351 15.67 -5.71 -1.64
C ASN A 351 14.35 -6.46 -1.87
N THR A 352 13.72 -7.01 -0.82
CA THR A 352 12.43 -7.71 -0.94
C THR A 352 11.31 -6.78 -1.41
N ILE A 353 11.22 -5.57 -0.84
CA ILE A 353 10.26 -4.54 -1.26
C ILE A 353 10.49 -4.18 -2.73
N ALA A 354 11.75 -3.92 -3.12
CA ALA A 354 12.10 -3.57 -4.50
C ALA A 354 11.75 -4.69 -5.49
N PHE A 355 12.09 -5.95 -5.20
CA PHE A 355 11.71 -7.08 -6.04
C PHE A 355 10.19 -7.31 -6.11
N CYS A 356 9.48 -7.05 -5.01
CA CYS A 356 8.02 -7.14 -5.00
C CYS A 356 7.40 -6.10 -5.93
N LEU A 357 7.83 -4.84 -5.81
CA LEU A 357 7.35 -3.75 -6.66
C LEU A 357 7.75 -3.95 -8.13
N TYR A 358 8.93 -4.51 -8.40
CA TYR A 358 9.36 -4.92 -9.74
C TYR A 358 8.40 -5.92 -10.37
N GLU A 359 8.08 -7.02 -9.67
CA GLU A 359 7.16 -8.02 -10.21
C GLU A 359 5.75 -7.46 -10.37
N LEU A 360 5.30 -6.57 -9.49
CA LEU A 360 4.02 -5.91 -9.63
C LEU A 360 3.99 -4.95 -10.82
N ALA A 361 5.08 -4.23 -11.11
CA ALA A 361 5.20 -3.37 -12.28
C ALA A 361 5.19 -4.18 -13.58
N VAL A 362 5.86 -5.35 -13.59
CA VAL A 362 5.86 -6.28 -14.73
C VAL A 362 4.52 -6.99 -14.91
N ASN A 363 3.72 -7.14 -13.84
CA ASN A 363 2.43 -7.84 -13.86
C ASN A 363 1.28 -6.93 -13.34
N PRO A 364 0.78 -5.99 -14.16
CA PRO A 364 -0.23 -4.99 -13.74
C PRO A 364 -1.53 -5.59 -13.18
N GLU A 365 -1.97 -6.73 -13.73
CA GLU A 365 -3.15 -7.46 -13.25
C GLU A 365 -3.01 -7.98 -11.81
N ILE A 366 -1.80 -8.42 -11.44
CA ILE A 366 -1.47 -8.86 -10.08
C ILE A 366 -1.38 -7.64 -9.16
N GLN A 367 -0.82 -6.54 -9.65
CA GLN A 367 -0.76 -5.27 -8.93
C GLN A 367 -2.15 -4.76 -8.57
N GLU A 368 -3.08 -4.76 -9.52
CA GLU A 368 -4.45 -4.30 -9.27
C GLU A 368 -5.20 -5.21 -8.27
N LYS A 369 -4.98 -6.53 -8.35
CA LYS A 369 -5.55 -7.46 -7.36
C LYS A 369 -4.96 -7.25 -5.96
N ALA A 370 -3.65 -7.00 -5.85
CA ALA A 370 -3.00 -6.67 -4.57
C ALA A 370 -3.47 -5.32 -4.02
N ARG A 371 -3.64 -4.32 -4.90
CA ARG A 371 -4.17 -3.01 -4.53
C ARG A 371 -5.61 -3.11 -4.01
N ARG A 372 -6.50 -3.83 -4.69
CA ARG A 372 -7.87 -4.05 -4.20
C ARG A 372 -7.90 -4.70 -2.81
N ASP A 373 -7.09 -5.73 -2.60
CA ASP A 373 -6.94 -6.39 -1.29
C ASP A 373 -6.50 -5.41 -0.19
N ILE A 374 -5.59 -4.48 -0.51
CA ILE A 374 -5.16 -3.39 0.38
C ILE A 374 -6.32 -2.42 0.68
N ILE A 375 -6.98 -1.90 -0.35
CA ILE A 375 -8.05 -0.91 -0.21
C ILE A 375 -9.22 -1.50 0.58
N ASP A 376 -9.65 -2.73 0.27
CA ASP A 376 -10.73 -3.42 0.99
C ASP A 376 -10.41 -3.63 2.47
N ALA A 377 -9.15 -3.96 2.80
CA ALA A 377 -8.72 -4.15 4.19
C ALA A 377 -8.67 -2.83 4.98
N LEU A 378 -8.30 -1.72 4.33
CA LEU A 378 -8.30 -0.37 4.91
C LEU A 378 -9.73 0.17 5.07
N ASP A 379 -10.59 -0.07 4.09
CA ASP A 379 -11.98 0.39 4.06
C ASP A 379 -12.82 -0.18 5.20
N LYS A 380 -12.54 -1.43 5.60
CA LYS A 380 -13.14 -2.06 6.79
C LYS A 380 -12.79 -1.35 8.10
N ARG A 381 -11.84 -0.40 8.09
CA ARG A 381 -11.27 0.27 9.27
C ARG A 381 -11.08 1.77 9.06
N ASP A 382 -12.06 2.41 8.43
CA ASP A 382 -12.11 3.87 8.22
C ASP A 382 -10.89 4.41 7.46
N GLY A 383 -10.31 3.62 6.56
CA GLY A 383 -9.14 4.00 5.77
C GLY A 383 -7.82 4.02 6.54
N LYS A 384 -7.78 3.52 7.79
CA LYS A 384 -6.59 3.54 8.64
C LYS A 384 -5.72 2.30 8.47
N LEU A 385 -4.41 2.51 8.27
CA LEU A 385 -3.41 1.44 8.28
C LEU A 385 -3.17 0.99 9.72
N THR A 386 -3.71 -0.17 10.09
CA THR A 386 -3.58 -0.77 11.43
C THR A 386 -2.93 -2.15 11.34
N TYR A 387 -2.40 -2.65 12.46
CA TYR A 387 -1.79 -3.98 12.51
C TYR A 387 -2.76 -5.06 12.00
N ASP A 388 -4.01 -4.98 12.44
CA ASP A 388 -5.06 -5.93 12.07
C ASP A 388 -5.49 -5.76 10.60
N ALA A 389 -5.46 -4.55 10.04
CA ALA A 389 -5.65 -4.34 8.59
C ALA A 389 -4.61 -5.10 7.77
N VAL A 390 -3.34 -5.02 8.17
CA VAL A 390 -2.23 -5.71 7.48
C VAL A 390 -2.34 -7.24 7.58
N GLN A 391 -2.96 -7.78 8.63
CA GLN A 391 -3.20 -9.22 8.74
C GLN A 391 -4.35 -9.72 7.83
N ASP A 392 -5.29 -8.84 7.47
CA ASP A 392 -6.44 -9.20 6.63
C ASP A 392 -6.10 -9.24 5.13
N MET A 393 -4.95 -8.68 4.71
CA MET A 393 -4.50 -8.59 3.32
C MET A 393 -3.94 -9.93 2.81
N LYS A 394 -4.81 -10.90 2.59
CA LYS A 394 -4.43 -12.28 2.23
C LYS A 394 -3.76 -12.39 0.86
N TYR A 395 -4.18 -11.57 -0.10
CA TYR A 395 -3.59 -11.62 -1.43
C TYR A 395 -2.22 -10.95 -1.46
N LEU A 396 -2.05 -9.83 -0.75
CA LEU A 396 -0.74 -9.22 -0.56
C LEU A 396 0.26 -10.20 0.09
N ASP A 397 -0.20 -11.03 1.05
CA ASP A 397 0.63 -12.07 1.66
C ASP A 397 1.15 -13.07 0.64
N MET A 398 0.28 -13.53 -0.26
CA MET A 398 0.65 -14.44 -1.34
C MET A 398 1.65 -13.80 -2.30
N VAL A 399 1.47 -12.53 -2.64
CA VAL A 399 2.41 -11.76 -3.48
C VAL A 399 3.80 -11.69 -2.83
N ILE A 400 3.88 -11.33 -1.54
CA ILE A 400 5.16 -11.22 -0.84
C ILE A 400 5.84 -12.58 -0.68
N LEU A 401 5.06 -13.65 -0.42
CA LEU A 401 5.61 -15.00 -0.33
C LEU A 401 6.15 -15.50 -1.68
N GLU A 402 5.47 -15.19 -2.79
CA GLU A 402 5.98 -15.49 -4.13
C GLU A 402 7.22 -14.66 -4.48
N THR A 403 7.29 -13.39 -4.07
CA THR A 403 8.52 -12.58 -4.15
C THR A 403 9.67 -13.25 -3.40
N LEU A 404 9.42 -13.72 -2.16
CA LEU A 404 10.44 -14.40 -1.36
C LEU A 404 10.84 -15.77 -1.91
N ARG A 405 9.97 -16.43 -2.69
CA ARG A 405 10.32 -17.66 -3.44
C ARG A 405 11.23 -17.33 -4.61
N LYS A 406 10.85 -16.36 -5.44
CA LYS A 406 11.60 -16.00 -6.65
C LYS A 406 12.91 -15.27 -6.32
N TYR A 407 12.94 -14.53 -5.21
CA TYR A 407 14.06 -13.71 -4.77
C TYR A 407 14.38 -13.89 -3.28
N PRO A 408 14.75 -15.10 -2.83
CA PRO A 408 15.07 -15.34 -1.42
C PRO A 408 16.29 -14.49 -1.01
N PRO A 409 16.19 -13.65 0.04
CA PRO A 409 17.29 -12.76 0.43
C PRO A 409 18.60 -13.51 0.71
N ALA A 410 18.52 -14.70 1.31
CA ALA A 410 19.63 -15.63 1.44
C ALA A 410 19.54 -16.73 0.37
N PRO A 411 20.40 -16.73 -0.67
CA PRO A 411 20.33 -17.73 -1.74
C PRO A 411 20.80 -19.13 -1.30
N LEU A 412 21.51 -19.22 -0.18
CA LEU A 412 21.97 -20.49 0.41
C LEU A 412 22.00 -20.43 1.95
N LEU A 413 21.94 -21.59 2.60
CA LEU A 413 22.28 -21.77 4.01
C LEU A 413 23.51 -22.65 4.16
N SER A 414 24.24 -22.43 5.26
CA SER A 414 25.37 -23.27 5.67
C SER A 414 25.17 -23.79 7.08
N ARG A 415 25.56 -25.04 7.31
CA ARG A 415 25.72 -25.70 8.61
C ARG A 415 27.08 -26.41 8.68
N ARG A 416 27.58 -26.66 9.88
CA ARG A 416 28.79 -27.44 10.14
C ARG A 416 28.42 -28.69 10.93
N CYS A 417 28.89 -29.84 10.47
CA CYS A 417 28.74 -31.11 11.14
C CYS A 417 29.65 -31.13 12.38
N GLU A 418 29.10 -31.13 13.58
CA GLU A 418 29.89 -31.08 14.83
C GLU A 418 30.34 -32.47 15.32
N TYR A 419 29.67 -33.52 14.84
CA TYR A 419 29.94 -34.93 15.16
C TYR A 419 29.88 -35.77 13.86
N PRO A 420 30.55 -36.93 13.81
CA PRO A 420 30.37 -37.87 12.70
C PRO A 420 28.88 -38.18 12.47
N TYR A 421 28.43 -38.17 11.21
CA TYR A 421 27.01 -38.32 10.88
C TYR A 421 26.81 -39.15 9.62
N LYS A 422 26.13 -40.30 9.75
CA LYS A 422 25.73 -41.13 8.62
C LYS A 422 24.50 -40.52 7.93
N LEU A 423 24.64 -40.16 6.66
CA LEU A 423 23.53 -39.59 5.88
C LEU A 423 22.40 -40.63 5.71
N PRO A 424 21.15 -40.32 6.13
CA PRO A 424 20.03 -41.25 6.04
C PRO A 424 19.79 -41.77 4.61
N GLY A 425 19.72 -43.09 4.47
CA GLY A 425 19.53 -43.77 3.19
C GLY A 425 20.78 -43.77 2.28
N SER A 426 21.98 -43.70 2.87
CA SER A 426 23.25 -43.88 2.16
C SER A 426 24.33 -44.42 3.11
N ASP A 427 25.46 -44.89 2.55
CA ASP A 427 26.64 -45.30 3.33
C ASP A 427 27.67 -44.18 3.55
N VAL A 428 27.29 -42.95 3.21
CA VAL A 428 28.16 -41.78 3.33
C VAL A 428 28.14 -41.26 4.76
N GLU A 429 29.33 -41.21 5.38
CA GLU A 429 29.54 -40.59 6.69
C GLU A 429 30.21 -39.22 6.54
N LEU A 430 29.59 -38.19 7.12
CA LEU A 430 30.15 -36.85 7.21
C LEU A 430 31.09 -36.75 8.40
N SER A 431 32.32 -36.28 8.14
CA SER A 431 33.30 -36.06 9.20
C SER A 431 33.01 -34.78 10.00
N LYS A 432 33.43 -34.75 11.27
CA LYS A 432 33.41 -33.54 12.10
C LYS A 432 34.11 -32.38 11.40
N GLY A 433 33.50 -31.20 11.47
CA GLY A 433 33.97 -29.97 10.83
C GLY A 433 33.52 -29.79 9.37
N MET A 434 32.91 -30.82 8.75
CA MET A 434 32.42 -30.73 7.38
C MET A 434 31.29 -29.72 7.24
N ARG A 435 31.30 -28.95 6.16
CA ARG A 435 30.25 -27.99 5.85
C ARG A 435 29.16 -28.65 4.99
N VAL A 436 27.92 -28.39 5.36
CA VAL A 436 26.71 -28.77 4.62
C VAL A 436 26.03 -27.49 4.14
N VAL A 437 25.71 -27.43 2.85
CA VAL A 437 25.08 -26.27 2.21
C VAL A 437 23.72 -26.66 1.63
N ILE A 438 22.73 -25.81 1.88
CA ILE A 438 21.37 -25.94 1.36
C ILE A 438 21.17 -24.82 0.32
N PRO A 439 21.01 -25.16 -0.97
CA PRO A 439 20.91 -24.19 -2.07
C PRO A 439 19.47 -23.67 -2.21
N ILE A 440 19.06 -22.74 -1.34
CA ILE A 440 17.69 -22.20 -1.26
C ILE A 440 17.19 -21.72 -2.63
N TYR A 441 17.95 -20.84 -3.30
CA TYR A 441 17.52 -20.23 -4.56
C TYR A 441 17.24 -21.30 -5.62
N ALA A 442 18.10 -22.31 -5.72
CA ALA A 442 17.94 -23.40 -6.68
C ALA A 442 16.72 -24.28 -6.35
N ILE A 443 16.50 -24.61 -5.08
CA ILE A 443 15.30 -25.37 -4.65
C ILE A 443 14.01 -24.60 -4.94
N HIS A 444 14.04 -23.28 -4.76
CA HIS A 444 12.88 -22.41 -5.02
C HIS A 444 12.56 -22.28 -6.52
N HIS A 445 13.52 -22.59 -7.39
CA HIS A 445 13.37 -22.61 -8.85
C HIS A 445 13.38 -24.03 -9.43
N ASP A 446 13.31 -25.08 -8.60
CA ASP A 446 13.21 -26.45 -9.10
C ASP A 446 11.77 -26.71 -9.58
N PRO A 447 11.55 -27.03 -10.88
CA PRO A 447 10.23 -27.34 -11.41
C PRO A 447 9.57 -28.57 -10.75
N LYS A 448 10.34 -29.44 -10.08
CA LYS A 448 9.80 -30.55 -9.26
C LYS A 448 9.00 -30.05 -8.05
N HIS A 449 9.28 -28.85 -7.57
CA HIS A 449 8.61 -28.24 -6.41
C HIS A 449 7.73 -27.05 -6.78
N TYR A 450 8.10 -26.34 -7.86
CA TYR A 450 7.40 -25.15 -8.34
C TYR A 450 7.25 -25.22 -9.86
N PRO A 451 6.14 -25.78 -10.39
CA PRO A 451 5.90 -25.85 -11.83
C PRO A 451 5.94 -24.46 -12.47
N GLU A 452 6.60 -24.28 -13.63
CA GLU A 452 6.84 -22.94 -14.23
C GLU A 452 7.54 -21.96 -13.27
N PRO A 453 8.73 -22.31 -12.73
CA PRO A 453 9.34 -21.61 -11.60
C PRO A 453 9.71 -20.14 -11.88
N ASP A 454 9.85 -19.76 -13.14
CA ASP A 454 10.19 -18.38 -13.53
C ASP A 454 8.97 -17.45 -13.59
N LYS A 455 7.75 -18.01 -13.71
CA LYS A 455 6.50 -17.24 -13.73
C LYS A 455 6.12 -16.80 -12.32
N PHE A 456 5.89 -15.50 -12.15
CA PHE A 456 5.43 -14.92 -10.89
C PHE A 456 3.94 -15.25 -10.69
N ARG A 457 3.64 -16.19 -9.79
CA ARG A 457 2.26 -16.66 -9.54
C ARG A 457 1.95 -16.68 -8.04
N PRO A 458 1.37 -15.61 -7.47
CA PRO A 458 0.99 -15.53 -6.06
C PRO A 458 0.13 -16.71 -5.58
N GLU A 459 -0.75 -17.23 -6.43
CA GLU A 459 -1.67 -18.35 -6.13
C GLU A 459 -0.97 -19.63 -5.65
N ARG A 460 0.35 -19.78 -5.90
CA ARG A 460 1.17 -20.85 -5.30
C ARG A 460 1.10 -20.88 -3.78
N PHE A 461 0.86 -19.74 -3.15
CA PHE A 461 0.78 -19.61 -1.71
C PHE A 461 -0.65 -19.63 -1.17
N GLY A 462 -1.63 -19.98 -2.01
CA GLY A 462 -2.97 -20.36 -1.57
C GLY A 462 -2.95 -21.63 -0.72
N ASP A 463 -3.98 -21.80 0.12
CA ASP A 463 -4.04 -22.86 1.14
C ASP A 463 -3.92 -24.29 0.58
N GLU A 464 -4.39 -24.53 -0.64
CA GLU A 464 -4.33 -25.85 -1.29
C GLU A 464 -2.90 -26.19 -1.76
N GLU A 465 -2.32 -25.39 -2.66
CA GLU A 465 -0.97 -25.63 -3.19
C GLU A 465 0.09 -25.60 -2.08
N LYS A 466 -0.08 -24.73 -1.08
CA LYS A 466 0.83 -24.65 0.07
C LYS A 466 0.81 -25.91 0.93
N ARG A 467 -0.37 -26.54 1.12
CA ARG A 467 -0.49 -27.81 1.86
C ARG A 467 0.06 -29.00 1.09
N ALA A 468 -0.08 -29.01 -0.24
CA ALA A 468 0.44 -30.07 -1.09
C ALA A 468 1.98 -30.04 -1.22
N ARG A 469 2.58 -28.86 -1.08
CA ARG A 469 4.03 -28.68 -1.20
C ARG A 469 4.77 -29.22 0.02
N HIS A 470 5.92 -29.85 -0.24
CA HIS A 470 6.81 -30.29 0.83
C HIS A 470 7.30 -29.10 1.68
N PRO A 471 7.21 -29.15 3.03
CA PRO A 471 7.47 -27.98 3.88
C PRO A 471 8.92 -27.47 3.82
N TYR A 472 9.87 -28.35 3.50
CA TYR A 472 11.31 -28.01 3.41
C TYR A 472 11.77 -27.58 2.01
N THR A 473 10.85 -27.14 1.14
CA THR A 473 11.19 -26.57 -0.18
C THR A 473 10.88 -25.07 -0.30
N PHE A 474 10.27 -24.47 0.72
CA PHE A 474 10.14 -23.02 0.86
C PHE A 474 10.87 -22.57 2.13
N LEU A 475 12.00 -21.87 1.97
CA LEU A 475 13.00 -21.62 3.02
C LEU A 475 13.57 -20.18 3.02
N PRO A 476 12.81 -19.13 2.67
CA PRO A 476 13.38 -17.77 2.55
C PRO A 476 13.95 -17.24 3.88
N PHE A 477 13.45 -17.74 5.01
CA PHE A 477 13.93 -17.41 6.36
C PHE A 477 14.74 -18.55 7.01
N GLY A 478 15.06 -19.60 6.26
CA GLY A 478 15.55 -20.87 6.77
C GLY A 478 14.56 -21.57 7.70
N GLU A 479 14.99 -22.65 8.34
CA GLU A 479 14.12 -23.50 9.17
C GLU A 479 14.81 -23.98 10.44
N GLY A 480 14.02 -24.39 11.43
CA GLY A 480 14.48 -24.94 12.70
C GLY A 480 14.99 -23.89 13.70
N PRO A 481 15.66 -24.30 14.80
CA PRO A 481 16.05 -23.41 15.91
C PRO A 481 16.96 -22.24 15.51
N ARG A 482 17.62 -22.32 14.34
CA ARG A 482 18.55 -21.33 13.81
C ARG A 482 18.03 -20.61 12.56
N ASN A 483 16.70 -20.61 12.36
CA ASN A 483 16.00 -19.78 11.38
C ASN A 483 16.14 -18.27 11.68
N CYS A 484 15.62 -17.43 10.79
CA CYS A 484 15.60 -15.99 10.99
C CYS A 484 14.79 -15.61 12.24
N ILE A 485 15.43 -14.87 13.17
CA ILE A 485 14.77 -14.38 14.40
C ILE A 485 13.72 -13.30 14.07
N GLY A 486 13.98 -12.50 13.04
CA GLY A 486 13.18 -11.34 12.65
C GLY A 486 12.09 -11.65 11.63
N THR A 487 11.75 -12.92 11.36
CA THR A 487 10.80 -13.31 10.30
C THR A 487 9.50 -12.50 10.33
N ARG A 488 8.87 -12.38 11.51
CA ARG A 488 7.61 -11.64 11.67
C ARG A 488 7.78 -10.14 11.45
N PHE A 489 8.88 -9.56 11.97
CA PHE A 489 9.20 -8.15 11.77
C PHE A 489 9.49 -7.84 10.30
N ALA A 490 10.29 -8.67 9.64
CA ALA A 490 10.64 -8.54 8.23
C ALA A 490 9.40 -8.58 7.32
N LEU A 491 8.50 -9.54 7.53
CA LEU A 491 7.23 -9.61 6.79
C LEU A 491 6.36 -8.37 7.05
N LEU A 492 6.26 -7.93 8.31
CA LEU A 492 5.46 -6.77 8.68
C LEU A 492 5.99 -5.48 8.03
N GLN A 493 7.28 -5.17 8.15
CA GLN A 493 7.86 -3.97 7.53
C GLN A 493 7.80 -4.04 5.99
N THR A 494 7.98 -5.23 5.39
CA THR A 494 7.87 -5.40 3.93
C THR A 494 6.46 -5.12 3.46
N LYS A 495 5.44 -5.67 4.14
CA LYS A 495 4.03 -5.38 3.85
C LYS A 495 3.75 -3.89 3.94
N VAL A 496 4.12 -3.25 5.05
CA VAL A 496 3.91 -1.80 5.23
C VAL A 496 4.58 -1.02 4.11
N GLY A 497 5.86 -1.30 3.81
CA GLY A 497 6.56 -0.63 2.72
C GLY A 497 5.88 -0.78 1.36
N VAL A 498 5.42 -1.97 0.99
CA VAL A 498 4.68 -2.21 -0.27
C VAL A 498 3.32 -1.50 -0.26
N ILE A 499 2.60 -1.53 0.86
CA ILE A 499 1.32 -0.81 1.03
C ILE A 499 1.50 0.69 0.83
N THR A 500 2.57 1.27 1.37
CA THR A 500 2.87 2.71 1.22
C THR A 500 2.89 3.13 -0.25
N PHE A 501 3.49 2.33 -1.13
CA PHE A 501 3.47 2.60 -2.56
C PHE A 501 2.08 2.34 -3.17
N LEU A 502 1.55 1.12 -3.01
CA LEU A 502 0.35 0.68 -3.75
C LEU A 502 -0.95 1.34 -3.29
N ARG A 503 -0.99 1.95 -2.10
CA ARG A 503 -2.20 2.64 -1.60
C ARG A 503 -2.53 3.88 -2.41
N LYS A 504 -1.53 4.61 -2.89
CA LYS A 504 -1.68 5.91 -3.58
C LYS A 504 -1.13 5.92 -5.00
N TYR A 505 -0.21 5.01 -5.31
CA TYR A 505 0.52 5.00 -6.56
C TYR A 505 0.35 3.69 -7.28
N GLN A 506 0.57 3.74 -8.58
CA GLN A 506 0.82 2.59 -9.42
C GLN A 506 2.31 2.61 -9.79
N VAL A 507 2.90 1.43 -9.81
CA VAL A 507 4.30 1.24 -10.17
C VAL A 507 4.36 0.64 -11.56
N GLU A 508 5.08 1.28 -12.47
CA GLU A 508 5.16 0.87 -13.88
C GLU A 508 6.62 0.73 -14.33
N VAL A 509 6.83 -0.14 -15.33
CA VAL A 509 8.14 -0.31 -15.94
C VAL A 509 8.47 0.88 -16.84
N CYS A 510 9.75 1.21 -16.96
CA CYS A 510 10.24 2.27 -17.84
C CYS A 510 11.33 1.76 -18.78
N GLU A 511 11.80 2.60 -19.70
CA GLU A 511 12.92 2.26 -20.61
C GLU A 511 14.21 1.89 -19.87
N LYS A 512 14.38 2.40 -18.64
CA LYS A 512 15.53 2.10 -17.77
C LYS A 512 15.34 0.79 -16.99
N THR A 513 14.14 0.19 -16.94
CA THR A 513 13.90 -1.02 -16.15
C THR A 513 14.45 -2.27 -16.86
N ASP A 514 15.40 -2.98 -16.23
CA ASP A 514 15.92 -4.25 -16.77
C ASP A 514 14.87 -5.37 -16.68
N ILE A 515 14.47 -5.93 -17.82
CA ILE A 515 13.57 -7.09 -17.90
C ILE A 515 14.21 -8.17 -18.80
N PRO A 516 14.60 -9.34 -18.27
CA PRO A 516 14.54 -9.76 -16.87
C PRO A 516 15.57 -9.05 -15.97
N ILE A 517 15.30 -9.01 -14.67
CA ILE A 517 16.18 -8.37 -13.68
C ILE A 517 17.56 -9.05 -13.62
N LYS A 518 18.61 -8.23 -13.50
CA LYS A 518 20.00 -8.70 -13.33
C LYS A 518 20.38 -8.66 -11.85
N PHE A 519 21.07 -9.69 -11.38
CA PHE A 519 21.53 -9.77 -10.00
C PHE A 519 22.94 -9.20 -9.80
N SER A 520 23.14 -8.55 -8.66
CA SER A 520 24.47 -8.09 -8.24
C SER A 520 25.41 -9.28 -8.04
N ARG A 521 26.51 -9.28 -8.80
CA ARG A 521 27.57 -10.30 -8.68
C ARG A 521 28.40 -10.17 -7.41
N ARG A 522 28.25 -9.05 -6.71
CA ARG A 522 29.12 -8.63 -5.60
C ARG A 522 28.40 -8.63 -4.25
N SER A 523 27.07 -8.69 -4.26
CA SER A 523 26.25 -8.79 -3.06
C SER A 523 26.35 -10.18 -2.42
N LEU A 524 26.26 -10.22 -1.09
CA LEU A 524 26.13 -11.48 -0.35
C LEU A 524 24.69 -11.99 -0.28
N VAL A 525 23.74 -11.07 -0.40
CA VAL A 525 22.31 -11.35 -0.43
C VAL A 525 21.81 -11.25 -1.86
N THR A 526 20.66 -11.82 -2.14
CA THR A 526 19.99 -11.61 -3.43
C THR A 526 19.60 -10.14 -3.53
N ALA A 527 20.22 -9.44 -4.47
CA ALA A 527 20.04 -8.02 -4.73
C ALA A 527 20.14 -7.77 -6.23
N SER A 528 19.43 -6.78 -6.73
CA SER A 528 19.57 -6.33 -8.12
C SER A 528 20.95 -5.73 -8.36
N GLU A 529 21.43 -5.76 -9.60
CA GLU A 529 22.73 -5.18 -9.97
C GLU A 529 22.68 -3.66 -9.76
N THR A 530 23.54 -3.15 -8.87
CA THR A 530 23.63 -1.72 -8.57
C THR A 530 24.20 -0.98 -9.78
N GLY A 531 23.35 -0.15 -10.36
CA GLY A 531 23.52 0.72 -11.51
C GLY A 531 22.14 1.35 -11.72
N VAL A 532 22.08 2.54 -12.31
CA VAL A 532 20.88 3.40 -12.35
C VAL A 532 19.60 2.69 -12.80
N ASN A 533 19.60 1.48 -13.35
CA ASN A 533 18.49 0.95 -14.13
C ASN A 533 17.62 -0.14 -13.45
N SER A 534 18.18 -0.98 -12.58
CA SER A 534 17.51 -2.24 -12.15
C SER A 534 16.44 -2.10 -11.06
N GLY A 535 16.38 -0.95 -10.39
CA GLY A 535 15.36 -0.58 -9.40
C GLY A 535 14.55 0.65 -9.80
N ILE A 536 14.73 1.12 -11.04
CA ILE A 536 14.01 2.28 -11.54
C ILE A 536 12.65 1.85 -12.06
N MET A 537 11.61 2.55 -11.59
CA MET A 537 10.23 2.41 -12.05
C MET A 537 9.58 3.78 -12.14
N TYR A 538 8.52 3.89 -12.94
CA TYR A 538 7.63 5.03 -12.86
C TYR A 538 6.72 4.88 -11.65
N LEU A 539 6.58 5.95 -10.89
CA LEU A 539 5.46 6.13 -9.98
C LEU A 539 4.46 7.08 -10.63
N SER A 540 3.33 6.54 -11.04
CA SER A 540 2.17 7.34 -11.44
C SER A 540 1.23 7.44 -10.24
N ALA A 541 0.77 8.66 -9.93
CA ALA A 541 -0.38 8.79 -9.06
C ALA A 541 -1.55 8.06 -9.73
N THR A 542 -2.18 7.13 -9.02
CA THR A 542 -3.38 6.47 -9.55
C THR A 542 -4.53 7.46 -9.57
N THR A 543 -4.66 8.22 -10.65
CA THR A 543 -5.89 8.93 -10.98
C THR A 543 -6.77 7.98 -11.77
N LEU A 544 -7.41 7.03 -11.09
CA LEU A 544 -8.60 6.41 -11.67
C LEU A 544 -9.58 7.55 -11.97
N SER A 545 -10.03 7.64 -13.21
CA SER A 545 -11.10 8.57 -13.57
C SER A 545 -12.33 8.25 -12.73
N VAL A 546 -13.18 9.26 -12.46
CA VAL A 546 -14.43 9.06 -11.73
C VAL A 546 -15.28 7.95 -12.37
N LYS A 547 -15.24 7.83 -13.70
CA LYS A 547 -15.96 6.77 -14.43
C LYS A 547 -15.43 5.36 -14.16
N GLU A 548 -14.12 5.20 -13.98
CA GLU A 548 -13.51 3.90 -13.64
C GLU A 548 -13.80 3.50 -12.20
N ILE A 549 -13.74 4.46 -11.27
CA ILE A 549 -14.14 4.21 -9.87
C ILE A 549 -15.59 3.74 -9.83
N PHE A 550 -16.47 4.44 -10.55
CA PHE A 550 -17.89 4.09 -10.56
C PHE A 550 -18.17 2.75 -11.24
N ALA A 551 -17.40 2.34 -12.25
CA ALA A 551 -17.54 1.03 -12.89
C ALA A 551 -17.27 -0.15 -11.96
N ASN A 552 -16.58 0.07 -10.84
CA ASN A 552 -16.27 -0.96 -9.85
C ASN A 552 -17.37 -1.12 -8.79
N PHE A 553 -18.40 -0.26 -8.75
CA PHE A 553 -19.53 -0.45 -7.85
C PHE A 553 -20.52 -1.48 -8.40
N GLU A 554 -21.21 -2.16 -7.48
CA GLU A 554 -22.49 -2.76 -7.80
C GLU A 554 -23.54 -1.64 -7.92
N HIS A 555 -24.31 -1.66 -9.01
CA HIS A 555 -25.24 -0.59 -9.36
C HIS A 555 -26.70 -0.98 -9.09
N PRO A 556 -27.57 -0.01 -8.70
CA PRO A 556 -27.32 1.43 -8.57
C PRO A 556 -26.65 1.83 -7.24
N VAL A 557 -25.96 2.96 -7.25
CA VAL A 557 -25.16 3.49 -6.12
C VAL A 557 -25.88 4.60 -5.38
N VAL A 558 -26.69 5.39 -6.09
CA VAL A 558 -27.48 6.50 -5.52
C VAL A 558 -28.95 6.30 -5.78
N MET A 559 -29.75 6.51 -4.75
CA MET A 559 -31.21 6.52 -4.81
C MET A 559 -31.73 7.91 -4.47
N ALA A 560 -32.68 8.43 -5.24
CA ALA A 560 -33.25 9.76 -5.02
C ALA A 560 -34.79 9.75 -4.97
N PHE A 561 -35.36 10.57 -4.08
CA PHE A 561 -36.79 10.86 -3.99
C PHE A 561 -37.02 12.36 -4.19
N GLY A 562 -37.96 12.72 -5.07
CA GLY A 562 -38.24 14.11 -5.38
C GLY A 562 -39.55 14.32 -6.13
N ASN A 563 -39.74 15.55 -6.61
CA ASN A 563 -40.95 15.98 -7.31
C ASN A 563 -40.63 16.16 -8.81
N PRO A 564 -40.98 15.20 -9.69
CA PRO A 564 -40.60 15.27 -11.09
C PRO A 564 -41.47 16.27 -11.84
N LEU A 565 -40.84 17.22 -12.55
CA LEU A 565 -41.54 18.25 -13.33
C LEU A 565 -41.11 18.20 -14.79
N LEU A 566 -42.01 18.52 -15.71
CA LEU A 566 -41.65 18.85 -17.09
C LEU A 566 -41.35 20.35 -17.16
N ASP A 567 -40.09 20.71 -17.41
CA ASP A 567 -39.68 22.11 -17.54
C ASP A 567 -39.96 22.61 -18.95
N VAL A 568 -40.59 23.77 -19.06
CA VAL A 568 -40.85 24.51 -20.30
C VAL A 568 -40.14 25.83 -20.21
N ILE A 569 -39.05 25.97 -20.95
CA ILE A 569 -38.17 27.13 -20.95
C ILE A 569 -38.50 28.01 -22.15
N LEU A 570 -38.74 29.29 -21.90
CA LEU A 570 -38.92 30.31 -22.93
C LEU A 570 -38.22 31.62 -22.57
N THR A 571 -37.93 32.42 -23.59
CA THR A 571 -37.45 33.79 -23.46
C THR A 571 -38.58 34.75 -23.78
N ASP A 572 -38.92 35.63 -22.84
CA ASP A 572 -39.94 36.67 -22.99
C ASP A 572 -39.29 38.04 -22.87
N ASP A 573 -38.87 38.62 -24.01
CA ASP A 573 -38.15 39.90 -24.05
C ASP A 573 -39.03 41.11 -23.66
N GLU A 574 -40.36 40.97 -23.70
CA GLU A 574 -41.31 42.09 -23.53
C GLU A 574 -42.01 42.12 -22.15
N ASN A 575 -41.70 41.17 -21.24
CA ASN A 575 -42.31 41.06 -19.90
C ASN A 575 -43.85 40.94 -19.88
N ASN A 576 -44.45 40.52 -21.01
CA ASN A 576 -45.90 40.44 -21.15
C ASN A 576 -46.49 39.32 -20.28
N LEU A 577 -45.80 38.18 -20.16
CA LEU A 577 -46.29 37.05 -19.37
C LEU A 577 -46.11 37.25 -17.86
N LEU A 578 -44.96 37.80 -17.44
CA LEU A 578 -44.70 38.05 -16.01
C LEU A 578 -45.74 38.99 -15.41
N SER A 579 -46.05 40.07 -16.14
CA SER A 579 -47.04 41.06 -15.73
C SER A 579 -48.46 40.48 -15.70
N LYS A 580 -48.83 39.69 -16.71
CA LYS A 580 -50.18 39.09 -16.83
C LYS A 580 -50.50 38.12 -15.70
N TYR A 581 -49.52 37.36 -15.24
CA TYR A 581 -49.70 36.32 -14.21
C TYR A 581 -49.18 36.72 -12.83
N ASN A 582 -48.81 38.00 -12.64
CA ASN A 582 -48.28 38.51 -11.37
C ASN A 582 -47.08 37.71 -10.85
N LEU A 583 -46.20 37.27 -11.76
CA LEU A 583 -45.00 36.51 -11.43
C LEU A 583 -43.89 37.47 -11.05
N LYS A 584 -43.19 37.19 -9.95
CA LYS A 584 -42.05 37.99 -9.51
C LYS A 584 -40.84 37.73 -10.41
N ILE A 585 -40.15 38.78 -10.83
CA ILE A 585 -38.82 38.68 -11.46
C ILE A 585 -37.88 37.95 -10.49
N ASP A 586 -37.16 36.95 -10.98
CA ASP A 586 -36.27 36.09 -10.17
C ASP A 586 -36.99 35.36 -9.02
N GLY A 587 -38.29 35.14 -9.17
CA GLY A 587 -39.14 34.49 -8.18
C GLY A 587 -39.54 33.06 -8.54
N GLN A 588 -39.93 32.30 -7.52
CA GLN A 588 -40.57 31.01 -7.65
C GLN A 588 -42.03 31.14 -7.20
N THR A 589 -42.97 30.60 -7.97
CA THR A 589 -44.40 30.70 -7.68
C THR A 589 -45.09 29.39 -8.04
N GLU A 590 -45.83 28.83 -7.09
CA GLU A 590 -46.74 27.72 -7.36
C GLU A 590 -48.08 28.28 -7.85
N LEU A 591 -48.55 27.80 -9.00
CA LEU A 591 -49.80 28.21 -9.63
C LEU A 591 -50.85 27.10 -9.53
N GLU A 592 -52.09 27.51 -9.35
CA GLU A 592 -53.25 26.63 -9.53
C GLU A 592 -53.29 26.10 -10.98
N GLU A 593 -53.72 24.84 -11.13
CA GLU A 593 -53.74 24.13 -12.42
C GLU A 593 -54.45 24.93 -13.52
N LYS A 594 -55.60 25.53 -13.23
CA LYS A 594 -56.36 26.34 -14.20
C LYS A 594 -55.59 27.57 -14.68
N VAL A 595 -54.81 28.21 -13.81
CA VAL A 595 -53.98 29.36 -14.15
C VAL A 595 -52.79 28.91 -14.99
N MET A 596 -52.21 27.76 -14.65
CA MET A 596 -51.15 27.13 -15.44
C MET A 596 -51.62 26.76 -16.84
N GLU A 597 -52.83 26.20 -17.00
CA GLU A 597 -53.42 25.91 -18.31
C GLU A 597 -53.58 27.16 -19.18
N GLN A 598 -54.03 28.27 -18.56
CA GLN A 598 -54.11 29.56 -19.25
C GLN A 598 -52.72 30.05 -19.65
N LEU A 599 -51.73 30.00 -18.74
CA LEU A 599 -50.36 30.38 -19.03
C LEU A 599 -49.81 29.57 -20.21
N PHE A 600 -50.11 28.27 -20.26
CA PHE A 600 -49.74 27.39 -21.37
C PHE A 600 -50.39 27.77 -22.69
N ALA A 601 -51.66 28.17 -22.67
CA ALA A 601 -52.38 28.62 -23.86
C ALA A 601 -51.85 29.96 -24.39
N ASP A 602 -51.32 30.80 -23.51
CA ASP A 602 -50.71 32.10 -23.84
C ASP A 602 -49.22 32.00 -24.23
N LEU A 603 -48.62 30.81 -24.20
CA LEU A 603 -47.23 30.63 -24.62
C LEU A 603 -47.07 30.85 -26.13
N PRO A 604 -46.03 31.59 -26.58
CA PRO A 604 -45.76 31.79 -27.99
C PRO A 604 -45.43 30.48 -28.72
N GLU A 605 -46.02 30.26 -29.90
CA GLU A 605 -45.73 29.10 -30.76
C GLU A 605 -44.37 29.24 -31.48
N GLY A 606 -43.69 28.11 -31.74
CA GLY A 606 -42.47 28.05 -32.57
C GLY A 606 -41.15 27.91 -31.81
N SER A 607 -40.05 28.36 -32.42
CA SER A 607 -38.65 28.13 -32.00
C SER A 607 -38.22 28.80 -30.68
N LYS A 608 -39.12 29.44 -29.95
CA LYS A 608 -38.86 30.12 -28.66
C LYS A 608 -39.16 29.26 -27.42
N ARG A 609 -39.62 28.01 -27.60
CA ARG A 609 -39.99 27.10 -26.52
C ARG A 609 -39.09 25.85 -26.53
N LYS A 610 -38.50 25.52 -25.37
CA LYS A 610 -37.73 24.27 -25.17
C LYS A 610 -38.26 23.48 -23.98
N THR A 611 -38.40 22.17 -24.14
CA THR A 611 -38.76 21.27 -23.04
C THR A 611 -37.52 20.56 -22.47
N SER A 612 -37.52 20.33 -21.16
CA SER A 612 -36.49 19.55 -20.46
C SER A 612 -37.14 18.77 -19.32
N ALA A 613 -36.52 17.66 -18.90
CA ALA A 613 -36.86 17.08 -17.61
C ALA A 613 -36.39 18.02 -16.49
N GLY A 614 -37.24 18.24 -15.51
CA GLY A 614 -37.04 19.15 -14.38
C GLY A 614 -37.32 18.48 -13.04
N GLY A 615 -37.31 19.28 -11.96
CA GLY A 615 -37.31 18.82 -10.58
C GLY A 615 -35.89 18.62 -10.03
N CYS A 616 -35.63 19.10 -8.80
CA CYS A 616 -34.27 19.20 -8.27
C CYS A 616 -33.57 17.83 -8.20
N ALA A 617 -34.19 16.86 -7.52
CA ALA A 617 -33.59 15.53 -7.37
C ALA A 617 -33.37 14.84 -8.72
N GLN A 618 -34.27 15.06 -9.68
CA GLN A 618 -34.19 14.48 -11.01
C GLN A 618 -33.02 15.08 -11.80
N ASN A 619 -32.85 16.41 -11.74
CA ASN A 619 -31.72 17.11 -12.33
C ASN A 619 -30.39 16.65 -11.73
N THR A 620 -30.28 16.56 -10.41
CA THR A 620 -29.07 16.04 -9.74
C THR A 620 -28.72 14.63 -10.20
N MET A 621 -29.71 13.72 -10.33
CA MET A 621 -29.45 12.35 -10.79
C MET A 621 -29.01 12.31 -12.26
N ARG A 622 -29.59 13.12 -13.14
CA ARG A 622 -29.18 13.20 -14.55
C ARG A 622 -27.75 13.70 -14.70
N VAL A 623 -27.38 14.74 -13.96
CA VAL A 623 -26.01 15.29 -13.95
C VAL A 623 -25.03 14.25 -13.40
N LEU A 624 -25.36 13.60 -12.29
CA LEU A 624 -24.51 12.57 -11.68
C LEU A 624 -24.32 11.36 -12.61
N GLN A 625 -25.39 10.88 -13.25
CA GLN A 625 -25.34 9.79 -14.22
C GLN A 625 -24.45 10.13 -15.43
N LYS A 626 -24.46 11.39 -15.89
CA LYS A 626 -23.59 11.85 -16.98
C LYS A 626 -22.12 11.98 -16.57
N LEU A 627 -21.85 12.46 -15.35
CA LEU A 627 -20.51 12.60 -14.80
C LEU A 627 -19.83 11.25 -14.60
N CYS A 628 -20.54 10.32 -13.96
CA CYS A 628 -19.97 9.09 -13.45
C CYS A 628 -20.23 7.88 -14.38
N GLY A 629 -21.23 7.97 -15.25
CA GLY A 629 -21.68 6.85 -16.10
C GLY A 629 -21.15 6.89 -17.53
N LYS A 630 -21.28 5.76 -18.21
CA LYS A 630 -21.07 5.65 -19.67
C LYS A 630 -22.42 5.79 -20.38
N LYS A 631 -22.43 6.34 -21.59
CA LYS A 631 -23.64 6.66 -22.38
C LYS A 631 -24.60 5.46 -22.55
N ASN A 632 -24.07 4.23 -22.55
CA ASN A 632 -24.81 2.96 -22.57
C ASN A 632 -24.35 2.00 -21.44
N GLY A 633 -23.87 2.57 -20.32
CA GLY A 633 -23.35 1.82 -19.18
C GLY A 633 -24.42 1.50 -18.14
N PRO A 634 -24.02 0.92 -17.00
CA PRO A 634 -24.94 0.66 -15.89
C PRO A 634 -25.58 1.96 -15.39
N LYS A 635 -26.83 1.84 -14.92
CA LYS A 635 -27.58 2.93 -14.31
C LYS A 635 -27.06 3.16 -12.88
N ILE A 636 -26.34 4.24 -12.67
CA ILE A 636 -25.72 4.61 -11.39
C ILE A 636 -26.79 5.12 -10.42
N CYS A 637 -27.77 5.82 -10.95
CA CYS A 637 -28.81 6.50 -10.19
C CYS A 637 -30.17 5.85 -10.41
N VAL A 638 -30.93 5.70 -9.33
CA VAL A 638 -32.36 5.36 -9.37
C VAL A 638 -33.18 6.50 -8.78
N TYR A 639 -34.27 6.87 -9.45
CA TYR A 639 -35.12 8.01 -9.09
C TYR A 639 -36.56 7.57 -8.84
N TYR A 640 -37.19 8.13 -7.81
CA TYR A 640 -38.57 7.89 -7.40
C TYR A 640 -39.35 9.21 -7.27
N GLY A 641 -40.61 9.19 -7.74
CA GLY A 641 -41.53 10.33 -7.68
C GLY A 641 -42.88 9.99 -8.33
N GLY A 642 -43.89 10.85 -8.17
CA GLY A 642 -45.22 10.66 -8.77
C GLY A 642 -45.31 11.24 -10.18
N LEU A 643 -45.96 10.53 -11.10
CA LEU A 643 -46.09 10.94 -12.52
C LEU A 643 -47.55 10.79 -12.99
N GLY A 644 -48.04 11.77 -13.74
CA GLY A 644 -49.38 11.72 -14.31
C GLY A 644 -49.43 10.79 -15.53
N LYS A 645 -50.57 10.13 -15.76
CA LYS A 645 -50.79 9.32 -16.96
C LYS A 645 -51.30 10.18 -18.12
N ASP A 646 -50.43 11.03 -18.64
CA ASP A 646 -50.70 11.93 -19.76
C ASP A 646 -49.50 12.07 -20.71
N SER A 647 -49.68 12.78 -21.83
CA SER A 647 -48.62 12.96 -22.83
C SER A 647 -47.40 13.71 -22.31
N ARG A 648 -47.57 14.51 -21.24
CA ARG A 648 -46.46 15.23 -20.59
C ARG A 648 -45.63 14.25 -19.75
N GLY A 649 -46.30 13.29 -19.11
CA GLY A 649 -45.68 12.20 -18.36
C GLY A 649 -44.84 11.30 -19.27
N ASP A 650 -45.40 10.89 -20.41
CA ASP A 650 -44.68 10.10 -21.42
C ASP A 650 -43.41 10.83 -21.90
N MET A 651 -43.52 12.14 -22.17
CA MET A 651 -42.38 12.98 -22.57
C MET A 651 -41.32 13.10 -21.47
N LEU A 652 -41.74 13.29 -20.21
CA LEU A 652 -40.83 13.41 -19.09
C LEU A 652 -40.04 12.12 -18.87
N GLU A 653 -40.72 10.97 -18.93
CA GLU A 653 -40.10 9.66 -18.80
C GLU A 653 -39.09 9.41 -19.94
N GLU A 654 -39.42 9.76 -21.18
CA GLU A 654 -38.51 9.65 -22.32
C GLU A 654 -37.24 10.49 -22.13
N LEU A 655 -37.39 11.75 -21.69
CA LEU A 655 -36.27 12.66 -21.43
C LEU A 655 -35.33 12.10 -20.35
N VAL A 656 -35.86 11.51 -19.27
CA VAL A 656 -35.04 10.95 -18.18
C VAL A 656 -34.39 9.63 -18.59
N ARG A 657 -35.11 8.76 -19.32
CA ARG A 657 -34.54 7.52 -19.87
C ARG A 657 -33.42 7.81 -20.87
N SER A 658 -33.55 8.87 -21.68
CA SER A 658 -32.48 9.30 -22.62
C SER A 658 -31.19 9.73 -21.90
N ALA A 659 -31.30 10.16 -20.63
CA ALA A 659 -30.17 10.47 -19.76
C ALA A 659 -29.58 9.23 -19.03
N ASN A 660 -30.09 8.03 -19.32
CA ASN A 660 -29.68 6.75 -18.72
C ASN A 660 -29.90 6.65 -17.20
N VAL A 661 -30.88 7.37 -16.65
CA VAL A 661 -31.28 7.28 -15.24
C VAL A 661 -32.35 6.20 -15.08
N ASP A 662 -32.31 5.42 -13.98
CA ASP A 662 -33.36 4.45 -13.66
C ASP A 662 -34.56 5.14 -13.00
N ALA A 663 -35.49 5.67 -13.79
CA ALA A 663 -36.69 6.29 -13.25
C ALA A 663 -37.76 5.24 -12.94
N ARG A 664 -38.28 5.26 -11.70
CA ARG A 664 -39.33 4.36 -11.19
C ARG A 664 -40.45 5.20 -10.60
N TYR A 665 -41.31 5.70 -11.48
CA TYR A 665 -42.41 6.58 -11.08
C TYR A 665 -43.62 5.80 -10.55
N ALA A 666 -44.32 6.41 -9.58
CA ALA A 666 -45.68 6.03 -9.22
C ALA A 666 -46.65 6.69 -10.21
N ILE A 667 -47.39 5.89 -10.99
CA ILE A 667 -48.26 6.42 -12.05
C ILE A 667 -49.66 6.73 -11.50
N HIS A 668 -50.07 7.99 -11.58
CA HIS A 668 -51.37 8.46 -11.12
C HIS A 668 -52.29 8.76 -12.33
N PRO A 669 -53.39 8.01 -12.52
CA PRO A 669 -54.24 8.15 -13.72
C PRO A 669 -55.19 9.35 -13.69
N THR A 670 -55.39 9.96 -12.53
CA THR A 670 -56.38 11.04 -12.32
C THR A 670 -55.75 12.41 -12.08
N LEU A 671 -54.41 12.50 -12.02
CA LEU A 671 -53.69 13.74 -11.79
C LEU A 671 -52.81 14.05 -13.01
N PRO A 672 -52.71 15.33 -13.41
CA PRO A 672 -51.82 15.73 -14.49
C PRO A 672 -50.35 15.57 -14.08
N THR A 673 -49.46 15.39 -15.04
CA THR A 673 -48.01 15.49 -14.79
C THR A 673 -47.64 16.90 -14.38
N GLY A 674 -46.80 17.03 -13.35
CA GLY A 674 -46.30 18.33 -12.89
C GLY A 674 -45.48 19.06 -13.94
N VAL A 675 -45.59 20.39 -13.98
CA VAL A 675 -44.98 21.24 -15.01
C VAL A 675 -44.41 22.50 -14.39
N CYS A 676 -43.25 22.94 -14.89
CA CYS A 676 -42.65 24.22 -14.52
C CYS A 676 -42.42 25.06 -15.77
N VAL A 677 -43.02 26.24 -15.84
CA VAL A 677 -42.76 27.24 -16.87
C VAL A 677 -41.67 28.17 -16.36
N SER A 678 -40.57 28.19 -17.10
CA SER A 678 -39.43 29.06 -16.87
C SER A 678 -39.45 30.20 -17.88
N ILE A 679 -39.62 31.42 -17.39
CA ILE A 679 -39.64 32.63 -18.20
C ILE A 679 -38.33 33.38 -17.97
N ILE A 680 -37.54 33.52 -19.03
CA ILE A 680 -36.25 34.24 -19.01
C ILE A 680 -36.47 35.64 -19.59
N ASN A 681 -36.14 36.69 -18.82
CA ASN A 681 -36.17 38.10 -19.22
C ASN A 681 -34.90 38.81 -18.73
N ASP A 682 -34.14 39.44 -19.63
CA ASP A 682 -32.91 40.21 -19.31
C ASP A 682 -31.91 39.48 -18.39
N GLY A 683 -31.83 38.14 -18.51
CA GLY A 683 -30.96 37.30 -17.69
C GLY A 683 -31.51 36.89 -16.32
N TYR A 684 -32.69 37.38 -15.93
CA TYR A 684 -33.44 36.95 -14.76
C TYR A 684 -34.47 35.89 -15.14
N ARG A 685 -34.70 34.91 -14.25
CA ARG A 685 -35.56 33.77 -14.53
C ARG A 685 -36.66 33.64 -13.48
N SER A 686 -37.91 33.72 -13.91
CA SER A 686 -39.07 33.47 -13.06
C SER A 686 -39.60 32.06 -13.29
N LEU A 687 -39.83 31.32 -12.21
CA LEU A 687 -40.34 29.94 -12.24
C LEU A 687 -41.80 29.92 -11.79
N ALA A 688 -42.67 29.41 -12.65
CA ALA A 688 -44.07 29.14 -12.35
C ALA A 688 -44.33 27.64 -12.42
N ALA A 689 -44.62 26.99 -11.29
CA ALA A 689 -44.79 25.54 -11.23
C ALA A 689 -46.21 25.12 -10.83
N THR A 690 -46.66 23.98 -11.32
CA THR A 690 -47.82 23.26 -10.78
C THR A 690 -47.39 21.81 -10.57
N LEU A 691 -47.58 21.28 -9.37
CA LEU A 691 -47.01 19.98 -9.01
C LEU A 691 -47.79 18.80 -9.60
N GLY A 692 -49.12 18.91 -9.74
CA GLY A 692 -49.94 17.79 -10.23
C GLY A 692 -49.65 16.48 -9.47
N ALA A 693 -49.44 15.39 -10.21
CA ALA A 693 -49.04 14.08 -9.68
C ALA A 693 -47.68 14.10 -8.93
N ALA A 694 -46.81 15.08 -9.15
CA ALA A 694 -45.54 15.20 -8.43
C ALA A 694 -45.74 15.55 -6.94
N SER A 695 -46.91 16.02 -6.55
CA SER A 695 -47.27 16.32 -5.15
C SER A 695 -47.63 15.09 -4.33
N ILE A 696 -47.74 13.91 -4.94
CA ILE A 696 -48.18 12.68 -4.26
C ILE A 696 -47.21 11.53 -4.50
N TYR A 697 -46.72 10.95 -3.39
CA TYR A 697 -46.06 9.66 -3.37
C TYR A 697 -46.33 9.01 -2.02
N THR A 698 -47.12 7.95 -2.01
CA THR A 698 -47.66 7.37 -0.77
C THR A 698 -46.84 6.17 -0.28
N LEU A 699 -47.10 5.73 0.96
CA LEU A 699 -46.54 4.48 1.47
C LEU A 699 -46.99 3.25 0.67
N GLU A 700 -48.14 3.31 0.00
CA GLU A 700 -48.61 2.22 -0.86
C GLU A 700 -47.77 2.15 -2.14
N ASP A 701 -47.48 3.30 -2.75
CA ASP A 701 -46.58 3.41 -3.91
C ASP A 701 -45.17 2.90 -3.56
N LEU A 702 -44.71 3.16 -2.33
CA LEU A 702 -43.43 2.63 -1.83
C LEU A 702 -43.45 1.10 -1.66
N LYS A 703 -44.56 0.49 -1.24
CA LYS A 703 -44.66 -0.97 -1.05
C LYS A 703 -44.60 -1.74 -2.35
N THR A 704 -45.18 -1.19 -3.42
CA THR A 704 -45.14 -1.80 -4.76
C THR A 704 -43.78 -1.65 -5.44
N THR A 705 -42.85 -0.94 -4.81
CA THR A 705 -41.56 -0.56 -5.37
C THR A 705 -40.41 -1.31 -4.70
N VAL A 706 -39.49 -1.86 -5.51
CA VAL A 706 -38.29 -2.53 -5.00
C VAL A 706 -37.18 -1.51 -4.71
N LEU A 707 -36.70 -1.44 -3.47
CA LEU A 707 -35.60 -0.57 -3.08
C LEU A 707 -34.26 -1.34 -3.08
N PRO A 708 -33.25 -0.93 -3.86
CA PRO A 708 -31.95 -1.61 -3.95
C PRO A 708 -31.02 -1.26 -2.77
N LEU A 709 -31.45 -1.56 -1.54
CA LEU A 709 -30.74 -1.17 -0.30
C LEU A 709 -29.44 -1.94 -0.02
N ASP A 710 -29.05 -2.88 -0.87
CA ASP A 710 -27.79 -3.63 -0.73
C ASP A 710 -26.66 -3.00 -1.56
N THR A 711 -27.00 -2.37 -2.70
CA THR A 711 -26.04 -1.71 -3.60
C THR A 711 -25.92 -0.21 -3.31
N VAL A 712 -27.01 0.44 -2.91
CA VAL A 712 -27.04 1.89 -2.66
C VAL A 712 -26.09 2.28 -1.51
N ARG A 713 -25.44 3.43 -1.67
CA ARG A 713 -24.56 4.06 -0.68
C ARG A 713 -25.04 5.44 -0.25
N VAL A 714 -25.86 6.11 -1.07
CA VAL A 714 -26.46 7.41 -0.76
C VAL A 714 -27.95 7.40 -1.09
N ILE A 715 -28.77 7.89 -0.16
CA ILE A 715 -30.18 8.22 -0.38
C ILE A 715 -30.29 9.73 -0.34
N TYR A 716 -30.72 10.31 -1.46
CA TYR A 716 -30.94 11.73 -1.64
C TYR A 716 -32.44 12.06 -1.58
N ILE A 717 -32.83 13.02 -0.75
CA ILE A 717 -34.22 13.43 -0.55
C ILE A 717 -34.34 14.93 -0.78
N GLU A 718 -35.30 15.32 -1.61
CA GLU A 718 -35.65 16.72 -1.87
C GLU A 718 -36.55 17.31 -0.78
N GLY A 719 -36.37 18.58 -0.43
CA GLY A 719 -37.15 19.25 0.61
C GLY A 719 -38.63 19.35 0.28
N PHE A 720 -38.98 19.65 -0.98
CA PHE A 720 -40.36 19.66 -1.49
C PHE A 720 -41.05 18.30 -1.43
N PHE A 721 -40.28 17.21 -1.47
CA PHE A 721 -40.83 15.87 -1.33
C PHE A 721 -41.30 15.64 0.11
N VAL A 722 -40.56 16.18 1.08
CA VAL A 722 -40.89 16.07 2.51
C VAL A 722 -42.20 16.77 2.85
N THR A 723 -42.53 17.89 2.18
CA THR A 723 -43.75 18.65 2.51
C THR A 723 -45.05 17.90 2.20
N HIS A 724 -45.02 16.94 1.27
CA HIS A 724 -46.20 16.16 0.87
C HIS A 724 -46.07 14.65 1.11
N SER A 725 -44.84 14.15 1.31
CA SER A 725 -44.52 12.71 1.41
C SER A 725 -43.59 12.40 2.60
N LEU A 726 -43.75 13.11 3.73
CA LEU A 726 -42.95 12.93 4.94
C LEU A 726 -42.92 11.47 5.42
N ASP A 727 -44.07 10.79 5.44
CA ASP A 727 -44.16 9.41 5.92
C ASP A 727 -43.31 8.44 5.07
N VAL A 728 -43.24 8.68 3.77
CA VAL A 728 -42.39 7.91 2.85
C VAL A 728 -40.92 8.21 3.13
N ALA A 729 -40.54 9.48 3.27
CA ALA A 729 -39.17 9.86 3.58
C ALA A 729 -38.69 9.19 4.89
N LYS A 730 -39.53 9.19 5.93
CA LYS A 730 -39.25 8.53 7.22
C LYS A 730 -39.13 7.02 7.09
N GLU A 731 -40.02 6.38 6.33
CA GLU A 731 -39.96 4.93 6.11
C GLU A 731 -38.70 4.53 5.33
N VAL A 732 -38.28 5.31 4.34
CA VAL A 732 -37.04 5.08 3.60
C VAL A 732 -35.82 5.20 4.52
N VAL A 733 -35.74 6.24 5.34
CA VAL A 733 -34.67 6.38 6.34
C VAL A 733 -34.68 5.21 7.31
N ARG A 734 -35.85 4.79 7.81
CA ARG A 734 -36.00 3.64 8.71
C ARG A 734 -35.46 2.35 8.08
N ARG A 735 -35.75 2.09 6.80
CA ARG A 735 -35.22 0.91 6.08
C ARG A 735 -33.72 0.98 5.83
N ALA A 736 -33.13 2.17 5.81
CA ALA A 736 -31.70 2.36 5.68
C ALA A 736 -30.95 2.26 7.02
N GLN A 737 -31.64 2.26 8.17
CA GLN A 737 -31.01 2.15 9.50
C GLN A 737 -30.23 0.84 9.64
N GLY A 738 -29.04 0.92 10.24
CA GLY A 738 -28.15 -0.23 10.42
C GLY A 738 -27.39 -0.64 9.15
N LYS A 739 -27.66 -0.02 8.00
CA LYS A 739 -26.87 -0.15 6.78
C LYS A 739 -25.90 1.03 6.66
N ASN A 740 -24.76 0.83 5.98
CA ASN A 740 -23.78 1.89 5.73
C ASN A 740 -24.22 2.80 4.57
N ILE A 741 -25.39 3.43 4.72
CA ILE A 741 -26.03 4.29 3.72
C ILE A 741 -26.08 5.72 4.26
N VAL A 742 -25.64 6.69 3.45
CA VAL A 742 -25.67 8.12 3.79
C VAL A 742 -27.02 8.71 3.37
N ILE A 743 -27.70 9.35 4.31
CA ILE A 743 -28.90 10.15 4.02
C ILE A 743 -28.47 11.59 3.72
N ALA A 744 -28.83 12.09 2.54
CA ALA A 744 -28.58 13.44 2.09
C ALA A 744 -29.90 14.17 1.82
N LEU A 745 -30.08 15.34 2.43
CA LEU A 745 -31.27 16.18 2.31
C LEU A 745 -30.90 17.48 1.62
N ASN A 746 -31.73 17.93 0.67
CA ASN A 746 -31.64 19.28 0.10
C ASN A 746 -32.87 20.10 0.55
N LEU A 747 -32.67 21.35 0.94
CA LEU A 747 -33.75 22.18 1.49
C LEU A 747 -34.66 22.78 0.41
N ASN A 748 -34.11 23.17 -0.74
CA ASN A 748 -34.82 23.54 -1.97
C ASN A 748 -35.76 24.76 -1.97
N GLY A 749 -36.16 25.30 -0.81
CA GLY A 749 -36.98 26.50 -0.74
C GLY A 749 -37.08 27.09 0.66
N THR A 750 -37.34 28.39 0.74
CA THR A 750 -37.53 29.10 2.02
C THR A 750 -38.98 29.03 2.50
N TYR A 751 -39.95 29.12 1.58
CA TYR A 751 -41.38 29.17 1.90
C TYR A 751 -41.91 27.87 2.53
N ILE A 752 -41.28 26.72 2.24
CA ILE A 752 -41.67 25.44 2.84
C ILE A 752 -41.49 25.40 4.36
N PHE A 753 -40.67 26.29 4.92
CA PHE A 753 -40.51 26.42 6.37
C PHE A 753 -41.70 27.13 7.03
N GLU A 754 -42.51 27.88 6.30
CA GLU A 754 -43.68 28.57 6.88
C GLU A 754 -44.69 27.54 7.41
N ASP A 755 -45.05 26.56 6.59
CA ASP A 755 -46.08 25.57 6.93
C ASP A 755 -45.52 24.18 7.35
N HIS A 756 -44.26 23.86 7.00
CA HIS A 756 -43.69 22.52 7.19
C HIS A 756 -42.36 22.47 7.97
N HIS A 757 -41.98 23.52 8.71
CA HIS A 757 -40.72 23.56 9.46
C HIS A 757 -40.50 22.34 10.38
N ALA A 758 -41.53 21.85 11.06
CA ALA A 758 -41.39 20.70 11.97
C ALA A 758 -40.93 19.43 11.24
N ALA A 759 -41.51 19.16 10.06
CA ALA A 759 -41.17 18.02 9.21
C ALA A 759 -39.74 18.13 8.67
N LEU A 760 -39.35 19.33 8.22
CA LEU A 760 -38.01 19.60 7.69
C LEU A 760 -36.94 19.49 8.78
N CYS A 761 -37.18 20.05 9.97
CA CYS A 761 -36.28 19.92 11.12
C CYS A 761 -36.11 18.45 11.55
N GLU A 762 -37.18 17.64 11.53
CA GLU A 762 -37.09 16.21 11.79
C GLU A 762 -36.18 15.50 10.77
N MET A 763 -36.39 15.76 9.48
CA MET A 763 -35.57 15.17 8.41
C MET A 763 -34.10 15.63 8.45
N VAL A 764 -33.84 16.89 8.81
CA VAL A 764 -32.48 17.42 9.05
C VAL A 764 -31.78 16.62 10.17
N GLY A 765 -32.49 16.29 11.24
CA GLY A 765 -31.94 15.46 12.34
C GLY A 765 -31.64 14.02 11.93
N LEU A 766 -32.26 13.52 10.86
CA LEU A 766 -32.03 12.18 10.31
C LEU A 766 -30.97 12.17 9.19
N ALA A 767 -30.70 13.32 8.56
CA ALA A 767 -29.77 13.45 7.46
C ALA A 767 -28.33 13.56 7.96
N LYS A 768 -27.41 12.88 7.27
CA LYS A 768 -25.97 13.03 7.49
C LYS A 768 -25.39 14.16 6.65
N ILE A 769 -26.05 14.56 5.57
CA ILE A 769 -25.65 15.68 4.71
C ILE A 769 -26.86 16.57 4.48
N VAL A 770 -26.71 17.88 4.68
CA VAL A 770 -27.74 18.88 4.40
C VAL A 770 -27.21 19.91 3.41
N PHE A 771 -27.91 20.07 2.28
CA PHE A 771 -27.64 21.07 1.26
C PHE A 771 -28.66 22.19 1.33
N GLY A 772 -28.21 23.41 1.11
CA GLY A 772 -29.08 24.57 0.96
C GLY A 772 -28.31 25.83 0.56
N ASN A 773 -29.00 26.80 0.00
CA ASN A 773 -28.43 28.14 -0.23
C ASN A 773 -28.47 28.98 1.06
N VAL A 774 -27.93 30.20 1.00
CA VAL A 774 -27.86 31.11 2.15
C VAL A 774 -29.23 31.38 2.77
N GLU A 775 -30.26 31.61 1.96
CA GLU A 775 -31.59 31.96 2.46
C GLU A 775 -32.31 30.74 3.05
N GLU A 776 -32.16 29.57 2.44
CA GLU A 776 -32.66 28.28 2.98
C GLU A 776 -31.99 27.94 4.30
N MET A 777 -30.67 28.14 4.41
CA MET A 777 -29.92 27.91 5.65
C MET A 777 -30.35 28.88 6.75
N LYS A 778 -30.64 30.14 6.43
CA LYS A 778 -31.23 31.10 7.38
C LYS A 778 -32.62 30.65 7.83
N ALA A 779 -33.48 30.21 6.92
CA ALA A 779 -34.82 29.71 7.25
C ALA A 779 -34.76 28.49 8.17
N LEU A 780 -33.84 27.55 7.91
CA LEU A 780 -33.57 26.41 8.80
C LEU A 780 -33.04 26.86 10.17
N ALA A 781 -32.06 27.76 10.20
CA ALA A 781 -31.49 28.26 11.45
C ALA A 781 -32.53 28.97 12.33
N ASN A 782 -33.41 29.78 11.72
CA ASN A 782 -34.53 30.42 12.40
C ASN A 782 -35.52 29.38 12.95
N SER A 783 -35.86 28.35 12.16
CA SER A 783 -36.75 27.25 12.57
C SER A 783 -36.18 26.43 13.74
N LEU A 784 -34.85 26.36 13.85
CA LEU A 784 -34.13 25.71 14.94
C LEU A 784 -33.81 26.65 16.12
N ASN A 785 -34.24 27.90 16.08
CA ASN A 785 -33.91 28.94 17.06
C ASN A 785 -32.40 29.14 17.28
N LEU A 786 -31.59 29.00 16.23
CA LEU A 786 -30.14 29.19 16.28
C LEU A 786 -29.79 30.69 16.14
N LYS A 787 -28.88 31.16 16.98
CA LYS A 787 -28.32 32.51 16.87
C LYS A 787 -27.04 32.47 16.03
N PHE A 788 -26.95 33.33 15.02
CA PHE A 788 -25.79 33.46 14.14
C PHE A 788 -25.57 34.93 13.77
N ASP A 789 -24.31 35.35 13.70
CA ASP A 789 -23.93 36.72 13.30
C ASP A 789 -23.70 36.82 11.78
N ASN A 790 -23.11 35.79 11.18
CA ASN A 790 -22.89 35.69 9.74
C ASN A 790 -23.55 34.41 9.19
N PRO A 791 -24.30 34.47 8.07
CA PRO A 791 -24.88 33.29 7.43
C PRO A 791 -23.85 32.20 7.04
N THR A 792 -22.57 32.55 6.87
CA THR A 792 -21.50 31.57 6.63
C THR A 792 -21.20 30.69 7.85
N ASP A 793 -21.64 31.09 9.05
CA ASP A 793 -21.45 30.35 10.29
C ASP A 793 -22.58 29.34 10.55
N ILE A 794 -23.66 29.37 9.75
CA ILE A 794 -24.79 28.47 9.91
C ILE A 794 -24.40 26.99 9.72
N PRO A 795 -23.62 26.61 8.68
CA PRO A 795 -23.12 25.23 8.54
C PRO A 795 -22.33 24.75 9.76
N PHE A 796 -21.48 25.66 10.28
CA PHE A 796 -20.99 25.77 11.66
C PHE A 796 -21.88 25.11 12.71
N LEU A 797 -22.90 25.89 13.03
CA LEU A 797 -23.81 25.67 14.15
C LEU A 797 -24.65 24.41 13.95
N LEU A 798 -25.00 24.09 12.70
CA LEU A 798 -25.82 22.93 12.37
C LEU A 798 -25.10 21.59 12.58
N ASN A 799 -23.77 21.50 12.38
CA ASN A 799 -23.08 20.22 12.53
C ASN A 799 -22.94 19.78 14.00
N ASN A 800 -23.21 20.63 15.00
CA ASN A 800 -23.37 20.13 16.38
C ASN A 800 -24.47 19.04 16.51
N LEU A 801 -25.28 18.85 15.46
CA LEU A 801 -26.29 17.78 15.30
C LEU A 801 -25.79 16.51 14.59
N LYS A 802 -24.48 16.38 14.29
CA LYS A 802 -23.73 15.19 13.80
C LYS A 802 -23.63 14.94 12.26
N GLY A 803 -23.76 15.93 11.38
CA GLY A 803 -23.69 15.74 9.91
C GLY A 803 -23.08 16.90 9.12
N VAL A 804 -22.68 16.65 7.86
CA VAL A 804 -22.07 17.63 6.94
C VAL A 804 -23.10 18.64 6.46
N SER A 805 -22.75 19.93 6.50
CA SER A 805 -23.62 21.02 6.02
C SER A 805 -22.94 21.77 4.88
N VAL A 806 -23.66 21.99 3.78
CA VAL A 806 -23.16 22.68 2.59
C VAL A 806 -24.04 23.89 2.30
N ASN A 807 -23.45 25.07 2.33
CA ASN A 807 -24.09 26.33 1.96
C ASN A 807 -23.56 26.80 0.59
N ALA A 808 -24.45 26.88 -0.40
CA ALA A 808 -24.13 27.40 -1.73
C ALA A 808 -24.37 28.92 -1.79
N SER A 809 -23.31 29.69 -2.08
CA SER A 809 -23.37 31.16 -2.21
C SER A 809 -22.21 31.71 -3.06
N ASN A 810 -22.11 33.05 -3.21
CA ASN A 810 -20.95 33.74 -3.77
C ASN A 810 -19.62 33.42 -3.03
N SER A 811 -19.70 32.90 -1.80
CA SER A 811 -18.64 32.18 -1.10
C SER A 811 -19.26 30.89 -0.55
N SER A 812 -19.25 29.82 -1.36
CA SER A 812 -19.84 28.55 -0.95
C SER A 812 -19.02 27.96 0.19
N SER A 813 -19.67 27.40 1.20
CA SER A 813 -19.02 26.87 2.39
C SER A 813 -19.48 25.45 2.70
N VAL A 814 -18.56 24.64 3.20
CA VAL A 814 -18.82 23.29 3.67
C VAL A 814 -18.24 23.12 5.06
N TRP A 815 -18.99 22.43 5.91
CA TRP A 815 -18.53 22.02 7.22
C TRP A 815 -18.78 20.53 7.43
N GLY A 816 -17.77 19.81 7.90
CA GLY A 816 -17.88 18.38 8.16
C GLY A 816 -16.59 17.79 8.75
N GLN A 817 -16.73 16.78 9.61
CA GLN A 817 -15.61 16.07 10.24
C GLN A 817 -14.60 16.97 11.00
N GLY A 818 -15.09 18.08 11.58
CA GLY A 818 -14.23 19.03 12.32
C GLY A 818 -13.42 19.98 11.44
N GLN A 819 -13.69 20.01 10.13
CA GLN A 819 -13.05 20.91 9.17
C GLN A 819 -14.08 21.86 8.54
N SER A 820 -13.68 23.11 8.32
CA SER A 820 -14.42 24.11 7.55
C SER A 820 -13.64 24.47 6.29
N ALA A 821 -14.35 24.68 5.18
CA ALA A 821 -13.78 25.27 3.99
C ALA A 821 -14.74 26.26 3.34
N GLN A 822 -14.20 27.37 2.87
CA GLN A 822 -14.88 28.31 1.99
C GLN A 822 -14.22 28.24 0.61
N ILE A 823 -15.04 28.09 -0.41
CA ILE A 823 -14.61 27.96 -1.80
C ILE A 823 -15.40 29.00 -2.60
N SER A 824 -14.66 29.87 -3.30
CA SER A 824 -15.25 30.81 -4.23
C SER A 824 -15.78 30.06 -5.46
N PRO A 825 -16.96 30.45 -6.00
CA PRO A 825 -17.47 29.89 -7.24
C PRO A 825 -16.44 30.00 -8.37
N ILE A 826 -16.35 28.93 -9.16
CA ILE A 826 -15.44 28.89 -10.31
C ILE A 826 -16.07 29.68 -11.45
N LYS A 827 -15.34 30.64 -12.00
CA LYS A 827 -15.82 31.41 -13.16
C LYS A 827 -15.94 30.48 -14.39
N PRO A 828 -17.11 30.41 -15.05
CA PRO A 828 -17.30 29.60 -16.25
C PRO A 828 -16.31 29.98 -17.36
N LYS A 829 -15.84 28.99 -18.13
CA LYS A 829 -14.94 29.23 -19.27
C LYS A 829 -15.68 29.80 -20.49
N SER A 830 -16.98 29.52 -20.58
CA SER A 830 -17.89 30.02 -21.62
C SER A 830 -18.90 31.01 -21.00
N PRO A 831 -19.55 31.87 -21.80
CA PRO A 831 -20.61 32.74 -21.29
C PRO A 831 -21.71 31.96 -20.58
N VAL A 832 -22.26 32.53 -19.50
CA VAL A 832 -23.43 31.96 -18.81
C VAL A 832 -24.63 32.05 -19.74
N ILE A 833 -25.31 30.93 -19.95
CA ILE A 833 -26.51 30.82 -20.79
C ILE A 833 -27.77 30.68 -19.93
N ASP A 834 -27.73 29.83 -18.91
CA ASP A 834 -28.86 29.55 -18.02
C ASP A 834 -28.32 29.14 -16.65
N THR A 835 -28.70 29.84 -15.58
CA THR A 835 -28.24 29.53 -14.21
C THR A 835 -28.97 28.33 -13.58
N THR A 836 -29.94 27.76 -14.29
CA THR A 836 -30.81 26.70 -13.76
C THR A 836 -30.08 25.40 -13.55
N GLY A 837 -30.33 24.79 -12.39
CA GLY A 837 -29.68 23.57 -11.99
C GLY A 837 -28.24 23.76 -11.54
N ALA A 838 -27.75 25.00 -11.36
CA ALA A 838 -26.43 25.24 -10.75
C ALA A 838 -26.33 24.60 -9.35
N GLY A 839 -27.38 24.75 -8.53
CA GLY A 839 -27.50 24.07 -7.23
C GLY A 839 -27.55 22.55 -7.38
N ASP A 840 -28.45 22.05 -8.23
CA ASP A 840 -28.63 20.60 -8.49
C ASP A 840 -27.34 19.93 -8.96
N SER A 841 -26.54 20.66 -9.74
CA SER A 841 -25.28 20.21 -10.33
C SER A 841 -24.12 20.31 -9.34
N LEU A 842 -24.13 21.31 -8.45
CA LEU A 842 -23.23 21.37 -7.31
C LEU A 842 -23.42 20.15 -6.42
N VAL A 843 -24.67 19.80 -6.11
CA VAL A 843 -24.99 18.58 -5.36
C VAL A 843 -24.48 17.35 -6.10
N ALA A 844 -24.69 17.25 -7.41
CA ALA A 844 -24.21 16.10 -8.20
C ALA A 844 -22.68 15.94 -8.12
N GLY A 845 -21.92 17.03 -8.30
CA GLY A 845 -20.46 17.02 -8.16
C GLY A 845 -20.01 16.67 -6.74
N PHE A 846 -20.71 17.18 -5.73
CA PHE A 846 -20.46 16.85 -4.33
C PHE A 846 -20.68 15.35 -4.05
N LEU A 847 -21.79 14.79 -4.52
CA LEU A 847 -22.09 13.36 -4.37
C LEU A 847 -21.06 12.48 -5.10
N ALA A 848 -20.57 12.90 -6.27
CA ALA A 848 -19.48 12.20 -6.96
C ALA A 848 -18.17 12.21 -6.13
N GLY A 849 -17.82 13.33 -5.52
CA GLY A 849 -16.68 13.44 -4.60
C GLY A 849 -16.84 12.55 -3.37
N LEU A 850 -18.03 12.56 -2.78
CA LEU A 850 -18.36 11.75 -1.60
C LEU A 850 -18.22 10.26 -1.88
N LEU A 851 -18.77 9.79 -3.01
CA LEU A 851 -18.73 8.39 -3.44
C LEU A 851 -17.32 7.94 -3.83
N THR A 852 -16.45 8.87 -4.22
CA THR A 852 -15.02 8.63 -4.47
C THR A 852 -14.14 8.88 -3.23
N LYS A 853 -14.77 9.04 -2.04
CA LYS A 853 -14.12 9.22 -0.73
C LYS A 853 -13.21 10.43 -0.62
N LYS A 854 -13.52 11.50 -1.34
CA LYS A 854 -12.88 12.81 -1.15
C LYS A 854 -13.33 13.43 0.17
N ASP A 855 -12.50 14.29 0.74
CA ASP A 855 -12.87 15.07 1.92
C ASP A 855 -13.94 16.12 1.55
N PRO A 856 -14.68 16.68 2.54
CA PRO A 856 -15.79 17.60 2.26
C PRO A 856 -15.40 18.83 1.45
N LYS A 857 -14.17 19.35 1.61
CA LYS A 857 -13.68 20.51 0.85
C LYS A 857 -13.56 20.14 -0.63
N THR A 858 -12.87 19.04 -0.94
CA THR A 858 -12.73 18.59 -2.34
C THR A 858 -14.07 18.20 -2.96
N CYS A 859 -15.02 17.65 -2.19
CA CYS A 859 -16.38 17.43 -2.66
C CYS A 859 -17.06 18.74 -3.10
N LEU A 860 -16.91 19.82 -2.31
CA LEU A 860 -17.46 21.13 -2.67
C LEU A 860 -16.73 21.76 -3.87
N GLU A 861 -15.41 21.59 -3.99
CA GLU A 861 -14.64 22.04 -5.16
C GLU A 861 -15.16 21.38 -6.45
N TRP A 862 -15.42 20.07 -6.41
CA TRP A 862 -16.03 19.33 -7.52
C TRP A 862 -17.44 19.83 -7.81
N GLY A 863 -18.25 20.07 -6.78
CA GLY A 863 -19.58 20.66 -6.93
C GLY A 863 -19.53 22.01 -7.67
N CYS A 864 -18.69 22.94 -7.22
CA CYS A 864 -18.50 24.24 -7.87
C CYS A 864 -18.02 24.13 -9.32
N LYS A 865 -17.16 23.14 -9.62
CA LYS A 865 -16.65 22.88 -10.98
C LYS A 865 -17.74 22.34 -11.91
N VAL A 866 -18.59 21.45 -11.42
CA VAL A 866 -19.73 20.93 -12.20
C VAL A 866 -20.75 22.04 -12.42
N ALA A 867 -21.06 22.83 -11.40
CA ALA A 867 -21.98 23.96 -11.50
C ALA A 867 -21.52 24.99 -12.54
N SER A 868 -20.23 25.33 -12.58
CA SER A 868 -19.69 26.30 -13.54
C SER A 868 -19.76 25.83 -15.00
N GLU A 869 -19.80 24.52 -15.25
CA GLU A 869 -20.01 23.95 -16.58
C GLU A 869 -21.50 23.93 -16.94
N VAL A 870 -22.38 23.54 -16.01
CA VAL A 870 -23.82 23.45 -16.28
C VAL A 870 -24.41 24.81 -16.64
N VAL A 871 -23.98 25.90 -16.00
CA VAL A 871 -24.50 27.24 -16.30
C VAL A 871 -24.18 27.76 -17.72
N THR A 872 -23.33 27.05 -18.45
CA THR A 872 -23.00 27.34 -19.86
C THR A 872 -23.92 26.61 -20.85
N ASN A 873 -24.92 25.87 -20.35
CA ASN A 873 -25.87 25.09 -21.13
C ASN A 873 -27.31 25.41 -20.69
N ILE A 874 -28.30 25.19 -21.57
CA ILE A 874 -29.71 25.40 -21.22
C ILE A 874 -30.23 24.23 -20.38
N GLY A 875 -30.80 24.54 -19.21
CA GLY A 875 -31.28 23.60 -18.20
C GLY A 875 -30.14 22.89 -17.45
N ALA A 876 -30.50 21.98 -16.55
CA ALA A 876 -29.54 21.20 -15.75
C ALA A 876 -28.85 20.09 -16.58
N THR A 877 -28.12 20.47 -17.62
CA THR A 877 -27.50 19.55 -18.58
C THR A 877 -26.03 19.87 -18.76
N LEU A 878 -25.20 18.84 -18.75
CA LEU A 878 -23.77 18.94 -19.03
C LEU A 878 -23.46 18.79 -20.52
N SER A 879 -22.39 19.44 -21.00
CA SER A 879 -21.89 19.30 -22.37
C SER A 879 -21.59 17.84 -22.74
N ASN A 880 -21.73 17.52 -24.04
CA ASN A 880 -21.38 16.20 -24.55
C ASN A 880 -19.86 15.99 -24.65
N ASP A 881 -19.07 17.07 -24.67
CA ASP A 881 -17.62 17.05 -24.90
C ASP A 881 -16.80 17.14 -23.60
N LEU A 882 -17.39 16.72 -22.47
CA LEU A 882 -16.70 16.69 -21.19
C LEU A 882 -15.47 15.78 -21.23
N PRO A 883 -14.27 16.30 -20.87
CA PRO A 883 -13.06 15.50 -20.78
C PRO A 883 -13.22 14.31 -19.83
N ALA A 884 -12.52 13.19 -20.10
CA ALA A 884 -12.59 11.99 -19.26
C ALA A 884 -12.04 12.23 -17.83
N ASP A 885 -11.14 13.20 -17.71
CA ASP A 885 -10.47 13.69 -16.51
C ASP A 885 -11.13 14.95 -15.92
N PHE A 886 -12.38 15.27 -16.31
CA PHE A 886 -13.04 16.51 -15.86
C PHE A 886 -13.10 16.66 -14.33
N LEU A 887 -13.12 15.57 -13.57
CA LEU A 887 -13.08 15.57 -12.10
C LEU A 887 -11.79 14.93 -11.54
N GLN A 888 -10.73 14.71 -12.32
CA GLN A 888 -9.48 14.16 -11.76
C GLN A 888 -8.80 15.12 -10.80
#